data_AF-A0ABD3FW55-F1
#
_entry.id   AF-A0ABD3FW55-F1
#
_cell.length_a   1.000
_cell.length_b   1.000
_cell.length_c   1.000
_cell.angle_alpha   90.00
_cell.angle_beta   90.00
_cell.angle_gamma   90.00
#
_symmetry.space_group_name_H-M   'P 1'
#
loop_
_entity.id
_entity.type
_entity.pdbx_description
1 polymer ?
#
loop_
_entity_poly.entity_id
_entity_poly.type
_entity_poly.pdbx_seq_one_letter_code
_entity_poly.pdbx_strand_id
1 'polypeptide(L)'
;MSRKVWYQLVDEVTRGAFASTWPASVLSDGVHDIEDLTRKIQADYDHTQPRESNLLSAVAPSQLRVYENREAYVAANSEPLKPGSPVESLGGYTNLLIVEVPAACDSEAAQRKALLTTLEWREPTRLCEGSGKDWKYQGASDIVNSLKEPLVEHFNAWKVENQAPSMHAINLVLSGQGTGKSRMLDEVKGLLCEAASQAENQEFLERMQNAYVFNVSFENDTAPVGSLWHPDDPRYGVSYRMLYQLTKKKLNWAEFLNRVKDTYGKLFVTIKDVVAMLAELESVDVKDLTVILCVDSLQNLRKNSQSCDLYYALDALCRYLNSSEAFAVCVGSATVACHVEYEFGSSRQARNYLVPPTLCGEVILKPTTRLQRQLVDDMDGHGRALEVVYDAFRSGCAERWEQLNSTNVFWEIWELLEKKYGDLFQAIIFRDPEFCRSVLIAVLSRRTFGAVSAIGTETCYMSVDKLQSWGLFRFTSEGRLECAFIFLVLLIRSLPNCGEVDNINLTHSMLYWQTFGHFVAMFRQVKSVVYSGIPVSLDEFHTGARFGPIDDIQILEPTSRRIEDSDDYCNGVIRVEDMTTIGVKTSGTPAGDTFARVHLKIGENDIQCNEVIQCKLVEATNISQSMLEKTRGEAVGKSDVFLLITTGEVDTLTLPGRCGIVSKAEFDNYFGPFASRARRNLAEIPNINTSR
;
A
#
# COMPACT_ATOMS: atom_id res chain seq x y z
N MET A 1 41.49 -46.79 -24.23
CA MET A 1 42.66 -46.16 -23.59
C MET A 1 42.50 -44.67 -23.76
N SER A 2 42.51 -43.90 -22.68
CA SER A 2 42.39 -42.46 -22.75
C SER A 2 43.68 -41.84 -23.30
N ARG A 3 43.55 -40.99 -24.31
CA ARG A 3 44.70 -40.28 -24.89
C ARG A 3 44.74 -38.85 -24.36
N LYS A 4 45.92 -38.24 -24.38
CA LYS A 4 46.05 -36.81 -24.12
C LYS A 4 45.67 -36.01 -25.37
N VAL A 5 44.78 -35.04 -25.20
CA VAL A 5 44.46 -34.02 -26.21
C VAL A 5 45.22 -32.77 -25.82
N TRP A 6 46.22 -32.41 -26.61
CA TRP A 6 47.08 -31.27 -26.35
C TRP A 6 46.57 -29.99 -27.02
N TYR A 7 46.67 -28.87 -26.29
CA TYR A 7 46.20 -27.57 -26.73
C TYR A 7 47.10 -26.44 -26.21
N GLN A 8 46.98 -25.26 -26.81
CA GLN A 8 47.61 -24.03 -26.34
C GLN A 8 46.56 -22.92 -26.28
N LEU A 9 46.49 -22.22 -25.14
CA LEU A 9 45.68 -21.01 -25.00
C LEU A 9 46.39 -19.84 -25.69
N VAL A 10 45.68 -19.14 -26.57
CA VAL A 10 46.18 -17.94 -27.25
C VAL A 10 45.24 -16.77 -27.04
N ASP A 11 45.80 -15.58 -26.97
CA ASP A 11 45.05 -14.33 -26.81
C ASP A 11 44.57 -13.81 -28.17
N GLU A 12 43.28 -13.48 -28.29
CA GLU A 12 42.65 -13.02 -29.55
C GLU A 12 43.35 -11.78 -30.15
N VAL A 13 43.85 -10.87 -29.30
CA VAL A 13 44.43 -9.58 -29.75
C VAL A 13 45.88 -9.76 -30.18
N THR A 14 46.69 -10.36 -29.30
CA THR A 14 48.14 -10.48 -29.53
C THR A 14 48.48 -11.68 -30.39
N ARG A 15 47.56 -12.65 -30.55
CA ARG A 15 47.79 -13.96 -31.16
C ARG A 15 48.96 -14.73 -30.54
N GLY A 16 49.40 -14.29 -29.35
CA GLY A 16 50.46 -14.87 -28.55
C GLY A 16 49.90 -15.83 -27.50
N ALA A 17 50.77 -16.45 -26.71
CA ALA A 17 50.34 -17.30 -25.60
C ALA A 17 49.54 -16.49 -24.57
N PHE A 18 48.32 -16.93 -24.25
CA PHE A 18 47.46 -16.26 -23.27
C PHE A 18 48.09 -16.34 -21.89
N ALA A 19 48.22 -15.21 -21.18
CA ALA A 19 48.81 -15.13 -19.83
C ALA A 19 50.15 -15.87 -19.66
N SER A 20 50.99 -15.91 -20.71
CA SER A 20 52.26 -16.67 -20.73
C SER A 20 52.13 -18.18 -20.46
N THR A 21 50.96 -18.75 -20.77
CA THR A 21 50.71 -20.20 -20.63
C THR A 21 51.53 -21.04 -21.62
N TRP A 22 51.82 -22.26 -21.19
CA TRP A 22 52.50 -23.27 -22.01
C TRP A 22 51.48 -24.27 -22.57
N PRO A 23 51.80 -25.00 -23.65
CA PRO A 23 50.93 -26.07 -24.13
C PRO A 23 50.57 -27.06 -23.02
N ALA A 24 49.28 -27.34 -22.88
CA ALA A 24 48.70 -28.20 -21.85
C ALA A 24 47.94 -29.35 -22.50
N SER A 25 47.43 -30.29 -21.69
CA SER A 25 46.66 -31.43 -22.20
C SER A 25 45.55 -31.85 -21.26
N VAL A 26 44.40 -32.20 -21.81
CA VAL A 26 43.33 -32.89 -21.09
C VAL A 26 43.28 -34.38 -21.47
N LEU A 27 42.78 -35.23 -20.57
CA LEU A 27 42.47 -36.63 -20.91
C LEU A 27 41.22 -36.69 -21.79
N SER A 28 41.22 -37.51 -22.83
CA SER A 28 40.10 -37.67 -23.77
C SER A 28 38.87 -38.38 -23.18
N ASP A 29 38.90 -38.80 -21.92
CA ASP A 29 37.76 -39.45 -21.26
C ASP A 29 36.59 -38.47 -21.13
N GLY A 30 35.44 -38.82 -21.73
CA GLY A 30 34.25 -37.97 -21.76
C GLY A 30 34.40 -36.72 -22.63
N VAL A 31 35.36 -36.69 -23.57
CA VAL A 31 35.51 -35.63 -24.58
C VAL A 31 35.26 -36.23 -25.95
N HIS A 32 34.05 -36.03 -26.48
CA HIS A 32 33.67 -36.57 -27.80
C HIS A 32 33.81 -35.51 -28.90
N ASP A 33 33.53 -34.26 -28.57
CA ASP A 33 33.56 -33.13 -29.49
C ASP A 33 34.24 -31.88 -28.90
N ILE A 34 34.26 -30.80 -29.68
CA ILE A 34 34.89 -29.53 -29.30
C ILE A 34 34.16 -28.87 -28.13
N GLU A 35 32.85 -29.07 -27.99
CA GLU A 35 32.07 -28.55 -26.87
C GLU A 35 32.47 -29.23 -25.55
N ASP A 36 32.58 -30.55 -25.53
CA ASP A 36 33.07 -31.28 -24.36
C ASP A 36 34.52 -30.89 -24.01
N LEU A 37 35.35 -30.66 -25.04
CA LEU A 37 36.74 -30.24 -24.87
C LEU A 37 36.84 -28.87 -24.21
N THR A 38 36.09 -27.87 -24.69
CA THR A 38 36.10 -26.50 -24.14
C THR A 38 35.57 -26.46 -22.71
N ARG A 39 34.53 -27.25 -22.38
CA ARG A 39 34.05 -27.41 -21.00
C ARG A 39 35.14 -27.99 -20.09
N LYS A 40 35.87 -28.98 -20.56
CA LYS A 40 36.94 -29.62 -19.78
C LYS A 40 38.16 -28.72 -19.59
N ILE A 41 38.55 -27.97 -20.62
CA ILE A 41 39.62 -26.97 -20.54
C ILE A 41 39.24 -25.87 -19.55
N GLN A 42 38.02 -25.34 -19.61
CA GLN A 42 37.57 -24.31 -18.66
C GLN A 42 37.60 -24.82 -17.22
N ALA A 43 37.15 -26.06 -16.97
CA ALA A 43 37.19 -26.66 -15.64
C ALA A 43 38.62 -26.87 -15.10
N ASP A 44 39.59 -27.19 -15.96
CA ASP A 44 41.00 -27.34 -15.60
C ASP A 44 41.67 -26.01 -15.21
N TYR A 45 41.09 -24.86 -15.59
CA TYR A 45 41.55 -23.54 -15.17
C TYR A 45 40.65 -22.86 -14.13
N ASP A 46 39.47 -23.41 -13.86
CA ASP A 46 38.54 -22.94 -12.85
C ASP A 46 38.87 -23.51 -11.45
N HIS A 47 39.99 -23.05 -10.88
CA HIS A 47 40.40 -23.42 -9.53
C HIS A 47 40.03 -22.31 -8.55
N THR A 48 39.08 -22.59 -7.66
CA THR A 48 38.58 -21.60 -6.70
C THR A 48 39.57 -21.22 -5.59
N GLN A 49 40.82 -21.71 -5.55
CA GLN A 49 41.94 -21.16 -4.74
C GLN A 49 43.33 -21.55 -5.31
N PRO A 50 44.37 -20.66 -5.27
CA PRO A 50 44.38 -19.28 -4.77
C PRO A 50 43.99 -18.23 -5.84
N ARG A 51 43.60 -17.04 -5.35
CA ARG A 51 42.91 -15.93 -6.05
C ARG A 51 43.60 -15.26 -7.24
N GLU A 52 44.76 -15.74 -7.71
CA GLU A 52 45.51 -15.11 -8.80
C GLU A 52 45.84 -16.05 -9.98
N SER A 53 45.33 -17.29 -9.97
CA SER A 53 45.67 -18.30 -10.99
C SER A 53 44.50 -18.82 -11.83
N ASN A 54 43.29 -18.25 -11.70
CA ASN A 54 42.11 -18.71 -12.43
C ASN A 54 41.98 -17.99 -13.78
N LEU A 55 42.71 -18.50 -14.77
CA LEU A 55 42.91 -17.86 -16.07
C LEU A 55 41.65 -17.77 -16.95
N LEU A 56 40.67 -18.65 -16.74
CA LEU A 56 39.46 -18.74 -17.58
C LEU A 56 38.14 -18.52 -16.81
N SER A 57 38.17 -18.16 -15.53
CA SER A 57 36.96 -17.92 -14.70
C SER A 57 35.94 -16.96 -15.31
N ALA A 58 36.39 -15.96 -16.05
CA ALA A 58 35.53 -14.94 -16.68
C ALA A 58 35.10 -15.30 -18.12
N VAL A 59 35.47 -16.47 -18.63
CA VAL A 59 35.22 -16.90 -20.01
C VAL A 59 34.40 -18.18 -20.00
N ALA A 60 33.17 -18.11 -20.55
CA ALA A 60 32.33 -19.29 -20.67
C ALA A 60 32.93 -20.27 -21.70
N PRO A 61 32.75 -21.60 -21.53
CA PRO A 61 33.27 -22.60 -22.47
C PRO A 61 32.87 -22.34 -23.94
N SER A 62 31.64 -21.86 -24.15
CA SER A 62 31.10 -21.54 -25.48
C SER A 62 31.73 -20.32 -26.15
N GLN A 63 32.52 -19.54 -25.42
CA GLN A 63 33.24 -18.37 -25.94
C GLN A 63 34.65 -18.72 -26.43
N LEU A 64 35.18 -19.90 -26.08
CA LEU A 64 36.47 -20.38 -26.55
C LEU A 64 36.35 -20.86 -28.00
N ARG A 65 37.18 -20.33 -28.90
CA ARG A 65 37.23 -20.77 -30.30
C ARG A 65 38.40 -21.71 -30.50
N VAL A 66 38.15 -22.89 -31.05
CA VAL A 66 39.16 -23.94 -31.23
C VAL A 66 39.54 -24.07 -32.69
N TYR A 67 40.84 -24.06 -32.98
CA TYR A 67 41.41 -24.25 -34.31
C TYR A 67 42.26 -25.52 -34.33
N GLU A 68 42.30 -26.17 -35.48
CA GLU A 68 42.98 -27.45 -35.67
C GLU A 68 44.46 -27.40 -35.27
N ASN A 69 45.15 -26.31 -35.61
CA ASN A 69 46.54 -26.05 -35.24
C ASN A 69 46.94 -24.59 -35.45
N ARG A 70 48.21 -24.28 -35.20
CA ARG A 70 48.79 -22.94 -35.36
C ARG A 70 48.72 -22.43 -36.80
N GLU A 71 48.88 -23.31 -37.79
CA GLU A 71 48.82 -22.94 -39.21
C GLU A 71 47.39 -22.56 -39.63
N ALA A 72 46.39 -23.34 -39.19
CA ALA A 72 44.98 -23.01 -39.37
C ALA A 72 44.66 -21.67 -38.70
N TYR A 73 45.03 -21.49 -37.43
CA TYR A 73 44.75 -20.25 -36.69
C TYR A 73 45.27 -18.97 -37.35
N VAL A 74 46.47 -19.01 -37.96
CA VAL A 74 47.08 -17.83 -38.59
C VAL A 74 46.68 -17.63 -40.05
N ALA A 75 45.99 -18.59 -40.67
CA ALA A 75 45.54 -18.47 -42.06
C ALA A 75 44.41 -17.43 -42.19
N ALA A 76 44.49 -16.59 -43.24
CA ALA A 76 43.66 -15.40 -43.41
C ALA A 76 42.13 -15.66 -43.47
N ASN A 77 41.71 -16.92 -43.71
CA ASN A 77 40.30 -17.32 -43.85
C ASN A 77 39.96 -18.60 -43.07
N SER A 78 40.74 -18.96 -42.04
CA SER A 78 40.41 -20.15 -41.27
C SER A 78 39.24 -19.88 -40.34
N GLU A 79 38.22 -20.72 -40.43
CA GLU A 79 37.14 -20.76 -39.44
C GLU A 79 37.53 -21.66 -38.26
N PRO A 80 37.05 -21.35 -37.04
CA PRO A 80 37.18 -22.26 -35.92
C PRO A 80 36.35 -23.54 -36.15
N LEU A 81 36.79 -24.63 -35.51
CA LEU A 81 36.07 -25.89 -35.49
C LEU A 81 34.70 -25.71 -34.84
N LYS A 82 33.69 -26.40 -35.38
CA LYS A 82 32.32 -26.32 -34.88
C LYS A 82 32.21 -27.07 -33.53
N PRO A 83 31.31 -26.67 -32.62
CA PRO A 83 31.16 -27.34 -31.32
C PRO A 83 30.98 -28.87 -31.41
N GLY A 84 30.19 -29.36 -32.37
CA GLY A 84 29.98 -30.79 -32.60
C GLY A 84 31.05 -31.49 -33.45
N SER A 85 32.17 -30.83 -33.77
CA SER A 85 33.26 -31.46 -34.52
C SER A 85 33.96 -32.52 -33.65
N PRO A 86 34.20 -33.74 -34.18
CA PRO A 86 34.81 -34.81 -33.40
C PRO A 86 36.27 -34.50 -33.06
N VAL A 87 36.67 -34.80 -31.83
CA VAL A 87 38.04 -34.52 -31.34
C VAL A 87 38.98 -35.71 -31.56
N GLU A 88 38.48 -36.89 -31.94
CA GLU A 88 39.19 -38.16 -31.94
C GLU A 88 40.56 -38.15 -32.65
N SER A 89 40.71 -37.40 -33.74
CA SER A 89 41.96 -37.28 -34.53
C SER A 89 42.80 -36.02 -34.26
N LEU A 90 42.38 -35.15 -33.32
CA LEU A 90 42.95 -33.81 -33.12
C LEU A 90 43.78 -33.66 -31.83
N GLY A 91 44.63 -32.62 -31.74
CA GLY A 91 45.37 -32.30 -30.51
C GLY A 91 46.47 -33.31 -30.17
N GLY A 92 47.34 -33.60 -31.13
CA GLY A 92 48.58 -34.35 -30.90
C GLY A 92 49.68 -33.46 -30.34
N TYR A 93 50.71 -34.04 -29.72
CA TYR A 93 51.81 -33.25 -29.14
C TYR A 93 52.55 -32.39 -30.18
N THR A 94 52.64 -32.87 -31.44
CA THR A 94 53.24 -32.14 -32.57
C THR A 94 52.22 -31.34 -33.39
N ASN A 95 50.92 -31.48 -33.12
CA ASN A 95 49.84 -30.79 -33.80
C ASN A 95 48.79 -30.36 -32.76
N LEU A 96 49.20 -29.39 -31.95
CA LEU A 96 48.44 -28.86 -30.81
C LEU A 96 47.22 -28.11 -31.32
N LEU A 97 46.06 -28.31 -30.67
CA LEU A 97 44.91 -27.45 -30.89
C LEU A 97 45.21 -26.03 -30.41
N ILE A 98 44.76 -25.02 -31.16
CA ILE A 98 44.84 -23.64 -30.71
C ILE A 98 43.48 -23.24 -30.15
N VAL A 99 43.45 -22.85 -28.88
CA VAL A 99 42.24 -22.41 -28.19
C VAL A 99 42.37 -20.91 -27.99
N GLU A 100 41.70 -20.16 -28.84
CA GLU A 100 41.63 -18.70 -28.75
C GLU A 100 40.74 -18.31 -27.56
N VAL A 101 41.34 -17.62 -26.61
CA VAL A 101 40.66 -16.95 -25.51
C VAL A 101 40.26 -15.58 -26.02
N PRO A 102 38.95 -15.26 -26.06
CA PRO A 102 38.49 -13.96 -26.50
C PRO A 102 39.11 -12.90 -25.60
N ALA A 103 39.43 -11.75 -26.18
CA ALA A 103 39.82 -10.60 -25.37
C ALA A 103 38.71 -10.37 -24.33
N ALA A 104 39.06 -10.31 -23.05
CA ALA A 104 38.12 -9.79 -22.07
C ALA A 104 37.62 -8.45 -22.62
N CYS A 105 36.30 -8.26 -22.66
CA CYS A 105 35.70 -7.04 -23.19
C CYS A 105 36.06 -5.90 -22.22
N ASP A 106 37.26 -5.36 -22.36
CA ASP A 106 37.95 -4.67 -21.26
C ASP A 106 37.62 -3.19 -21.16
N SER A 107 37.03 -2.62 -22.22
CA SER A 107 36.53 -1.25 -22.18
C SER A 107 35.05 -1.20 -21.83
N GLU A 108 34.68 -0.23 -20.99
CA GLU A 108 33.28 0.10 -20.68
C GLU A 108 32.47 0.30 -21.97
N ALA A 109 33.03 0.94 -22.99
CA ALA A 109 32.38 1.16 -24.28
C ALA A 109 31.99 -0.16 -24.99
N ALA A 110 32.88 -1.16 -24.95
CA ALA A 110 32.62 -2.45 -25.58
C ALA A 110 31.59 -3.27 -24.77
N GLN A 111 31.65 -3.24 -23.44
CA GLN A 111 30.63 -3.83 -22.58
C GLN A 111 29.27 -3.17 -22.79
N ARG A 112 29.22 -1.84 -22.95
CA ARG A 112 27.97 -1.09 -23.16
C ARG A 112 27.34 -1.48 -24.48
N LYS A 113 28.14 -1.56 -25.54
CA LYS A 113 27.70 -2.03 -26.86
C LYS A 113 27.17 -3.46 -26.80
N ALA A 114 27.87 -4.36 -26.10
CA ALA A 114 27.41 -5.73 -25.91
C ALA A 114 26.10 -5.79 -25.12
N LEU A 115 25.98 -5.04 -24.01
CA LEU A 115 24.76 -4.94 -23.21
C LEU A 115 23.58 -4.45 -24.07
N LEU A 116 23.76 -3.37 -24.83
CA LEU A 116 22.74 -2.82 -25.73
C LEU A 116 22.14 -3.87 -26.69
N THR A 117 22.94 -4.78 -27.23
CA THR A 117 22.43 -5.85 -28.11
C THR A 117 21.42 -6.78 -27.42
N THR A 118 21.48 -6.87 -26.09
CA THR A 118 20.59 -7.71 -25.27
C THR A 118 19.31 -7.00 -24.81
N LEU A 119 19.14 -5.72 -25.16
CA LEU A 119 18.03 -4.88 -24.72
C LEU A 119 17.07 -4.54 -25.87
N GLU A 120 15.81 -4.31 -25.53
CA GLU A 120 14.75 -3.75 -26.38
C GLU A 120 13.72 -3.01 -25.52
N TRP A 121 13.03 -2.00 -26.08
CA TRP A 121 11.92 -1.36 -25.37
C TRP A 121 10.78 -2.36 -25.14
N ARG A 122 10.22 -2.31 -23.92
CA ARG A 122 9.05 -3.09 -23.52
C ARG A 122 8.15 -2.25 -22.64
N GLU A 123 6.85 -2.33 -22.92
CA GLU A 123 5.84 -1.78 -22.03
C GLU A 123 5.97 -2.39 -20.63
N PRO A 124 5.83 -1.58 -19.57
CA PRO A 124 6.01 -2.03 -18.21
C PRO A 124 4.96 -3.07 -17.82
N THR A 125 5.35 -3.97 -16.93
CA THR A 125 4.38 -4.80 -16.20
C THR A 125 3.64 -3.97 -15.16
N ARG A 126 2.38 -4.31 -14.90
CA ARG A 126 1.60 -3.68 -13.82
C ARG A 126 2.27 -3.93 -12.47
N LEU A 127 2.27 -2.92 -11.62
CA LEU A 127 2.73 -2.96 -10.23
C LEU A 127 1.65 -3.53 -9.31
N CYS A 128 0.37 -3.29 -9.61
CA CYS A 128 -0.74 -3.86 -8.86
C CYS A 128 -1.03 -5.30 -9.30
N GLU A 129 -0.80 -6.26 -8.41
CA GLU A 129 -1.02 -7.71 -8.67
C GLU A 129 -2.29 -8.28 -8.04
N GLY A 130 -2.91 -7.55 -7.10
CA GLY A 130 -4.10 -7.99 -6.37
C GLY A 130 -5.37 -8.11 -7.21
N SER A 131 -6.44 -8.62 -6.61
CA SER A 131 -7.76 -8.74 -7.28
C SER A 131 -8.31 -7.39 -7.73
N GLY A 132 -7.86 -6.30 -7.10
CA GLY A 132 -8.20 -4.93 -7.48
C GLY A 132 -7.51 -4.37 -8.72
N LYS A 133 -6.58 -5.12 -9.35
CA LYS A 133 -5.82 -4.63 -10.52
C LYS A 133 -6.66 -4.28 -11.75
N ASP A 134 -7.87 -4.85 -11.86
CA ASP A 134 -8.77 -4.64 -12.99
C ASP A 134 -10.02 -3.83 -12.62
N TRP A 135 -10.10 -3.34 -11.37
CA TRP A 135 -11.18 -2.42 -10.99
C TRP A 135 -11.10 -1.13 -11.80
N LYS A 136 -12.24 -0.48 -12.06
CA LYS A 136 -12.22 0.86 -12.67
C LYS A 136 -11.48 1.81 -11.72
N TYR A 137 -10.49 2.55 -12.23
CA TYR A 137 -9.80 3.57 -11.44
C TYR A 137 -10.77 4.68 -11.03
N GLN A 138 -10.65 5.16 -9.80
CA GLN A 138 -11.54 6.16 -9.19
C GLN A 138 -10.71 7.38 -8.77
N GLY A 139 -11.35 8.54 -8.56
CA GLY A 139 -10.66 9.74 -8.06
C GLY A 139 -9.69 10.42 -9.03
N ALA A 140 -9.72 10.08 -10.33
CA ALA A 140 -8.81 10.65 -11.33
C ALA A 140 -8.85 12.19 -11.35
N SER A 141 -10.03 12.80 -11.27
CA SER A 141 -10.20 14.27 -11.29
C SER A 141 -9.39 14.98 -10.21
N ASP A 142 -9.42 14.47 -8.98
CA ASP A 142 -8.78 15.12 -7.84
C ASP A 142 -7.26 15.02 -7.92
N ILE A 143 -6.77 13.88 -8.41
CA ILE A 143 -5.34 13.65 -8.65
C ILE A 143 -4.84 14.52 -9.81
N VAL A 144 -5.60 14.59 -10.91
CA VAL A 144 -5.28 15.43 -12.08
C VAL A 144 -5.18 16.90 -11.67
N ASN A 145 -6.14 17.39 -10.88
CA ASN A 145 -6.12 18.75 -10.35
C ASN A 145 -4.86 19.01 -9.49
N SER A 146 -4.46 18.01 -8.67
CA SER A 146 -3.25 18.09 -7.84
C SER A 146 -1.94 17.97 -8.61
N LEU A 147 -1.97 17.40 -9.82
CA LEU A 147 -0.80 17.23 -10.69
C LEU A 147 -0.58 18.42 -11.61
N LYS A 148 -1.65 19.09 -12.06
CA LYS A 148 -1.61 20.08 -13.15
C LYS A 148 -0.57 21.19 -12.94
N GLU A 149 -0.67 21.96 -11.86
CA GLU A 149 0.22 23.11 -11.64
C GLU A 149 1.68 22.69 -11.46
N PRO A 150 2.03 21.75 -10.54
CA PRO A 150 3.43 21.33 -10.37
C PRO A 150 4.05 20.76 -11.64
N LEU A 151 3.25 20.07 -12.46
CA LEU A 151 3.71 19.45 -13.69
C LEU A 151 3.99 20.50 -14.79
N VAL A 152 3.16 21.54 -14.91
CA VAL A 152 3.38 22.65 -15.84
C VAL A 152 4.61 23.47 -15.45
N GLU A 153 4.78 23.76 -14.16
CA GLU A 153 5.97 24.43 -13.64
C GLU A 153 7.24 23.65 -13.97
N HIS A 154 7.21 22.33 -13.72
CA HIS A 154 8.32 21.42 -14.04
C HIS A 154 8.66 21.41 -15.54
N PHE A 155 7.65 21.34 -16.42
CA PHE A 155 7.84 21.38 -17.86
C PHE A 155 8.47 22.68 -18.35
N ASN A 156 7.98 23.82 -17.84
CA ASN A 156 8.52 25.13 -18.19
C ASN A 156 9.96 25.31 -17.68
N ALA A 157 10.27 24.83 -16.48
CA ALA A 157 11.60 24.87 -15.91
C ALA A 157 12.59 24.02 -16.71
N TRP A 158 12.20 22.80 -17.10
CA TRP A 158 13.00 21.92 -17.93
C TRP A 158 13.31 22.55 -19.31
N LYS A 159 12.32 23.20 -19.95
CA LYS A 159 12.52 23.87 -21.26
C LYS A 159 13.59 24.96 -21.27
N VAL A 160 13.78 25.64 -20.15
CA VAL A 160 14.80 26.69 -20.00
C VAL A 160 16.07 26.17 -19.32
N GLU A 161 16.24 24.85 -19.27
CA GLU A 161 17.37 24.15 -18.65
C GLU A 161 17.63 24.56 -17.20
N ASN A 162 16.59 24.99 -16.48
CA ASN A 162 16.69 25.25 -15.05
C ASN A 162 16.85 23.91 -14.33
N GLN A 163 17.84 23.81 -13.45
CA GLN A 163 18.15 22.60 -12.67
C GLN A 163 17.87 22.78 -11.17
N ALA A 164 17.19 23.88 -10.78
CA ALA A 164 16.91 24.18 -9.40
C ALA A 164 15.95 23.13 -8.79
N PRO A 165 16.32 22.44 -7.69
CA PRO A 165 15.49 21.40 -7.08
C PRO A 165 14.08 21.86 -6.66
N SER A 166 13.89 23.16 -6.46
CA SER A 166 12.58 23.76 -6.13
C SER A 166 11.62 23.84 -7.31
N MET A 167 12.10 23.66 -8.55
CA MET A 167 11.30 23.78 -9.77
C MET A 167 10.88 22.42 -10.34
N HIS A 168 11.37 21.32 -9.76
CA HIS A 168 11.09 19.98 -10.24
C HIS A 168 10.49 19.13 -9.13
N ALA A 169 9.16 19.09 -9.03
CA ALA A 169 8.52 18.34 -7.95
C ALA A 169 8.67 16.83 -8.16
N ILE A 170 9.21 16.11 -7.16
CA ILE A 170 9.05 14.65 -7.10
C ILE A 170 7.64 14.32 -6.60
N ASN A 171 6.93 13.44 -7.30
CA ASN A 171 5.60 13.00 -6.88
C ASN A 171 5.73 11.83 -5.90
N LEU A 172 5.05 11.89 -4.77
CA LEU A 172 5.13 10.89 -3.70
C LEU A 172 3.73 10.38 -3.33
N VAL A 173 3.54 9.07 -3.46
CA VAL A 173 2.31 8.36 -3.07
C VAL A 173 2.56 7.65 -1.74
N LEU A 174 2.22 8.31 -0.64
CA LEU A 174 2.49 7.82 0.73
C LEU A 174 1.19 7.39 1.39
N SER A 175 0.99 6.09 1.61
CA SER A 175 -0.24 5.55 2.20
C SER A 175 -0.10 4.10 2.64
N GLY A 176 -1.09 3.58 3.39
CA GLY A 176 -1.13 2.20 3.87
C GLY A 176 -1.07 1.13 2.78
N GLN A 177 -0.81 -0.12 3.15
CA GLN A 177 -0.86 -1.24 2.20
C GLN A 177 -2.28 -1.44 1.63
N GLY A 178 -2.40 -1.83 0.36
CA GLY A 178 -3.70 -2.07 -0.29
C GLY A 178 -4.65 -0.86 -0.33
N THR A 179 -4.13 0.37 -0.22
CA THR A 179 -4.87 1.62 -0.45
C THR A 179 -4.90 2.03 -1.91
N GLY A 180 -4.25 1.26 -2.80
CA GLY A 180 -4.19 1.56 -4.24
C GLY A 180 -2.94 2.32 -4.69
N LYS A 181 -1.86 2.38 -3.90
CA LYS A 181 -0.59 3.03 -4.30
C LYS A 181 -0.05 2.50 -5.63
N SER A 182 0.24 1.20 -5.70
CA SER A 182 0.74 0.55 -6.91
C SER A 182 -0.21 0.73 -8.08
N ARG A 183 -1.52 0.71 -7.79
CA ARG A 183 -2.55 0.96 -8.81
C ARG A 183 -2.53 2.39 -9.34
N MET A 184 -2.28 3.39 -8.49
CA MET A 184 -2.11 4.78 -8.94
C MET A 184 -0.88 4.92 -9.84
N LEU A 185 0.23 4.25 -9.52
CA LEU A 185 1.42 4.25 -10.37
C LEU A 185 1.14 3.61 -11.75
N ASP A 186 0.35 2.54 -11.80
CA ASP A 186 -0.08 1.92 -13.06
C ASP A 186 -0.90 2.88 -13.95
N GLU A 187 -1.66 3.79 -13.36
CA GLU A 187 -2.55 4.72 -14.07
C GLU A 187 -1.88 6.08 -14.35
N VAL A 188 -0.67 6.32 -13.83
CA VAL A 188 -0.10 7.67 -13.76
C VAL A 188 0.13 8.30 -15.13
N LYS A 189 0.46 7.51 -16.17
CA LYS A 189 0.56 8.04 -17.54
C LYS A 189 -0.76 8.64 -18.00
N GLY A 190 -1.89 7.98 -17.73
CA GLY A 190 -3.21 8.51 -18.05
C GLY A 190 -3.51 9.80 -17.29
N LEU A 191 -3.20 9.83 -16.00
CA LEU A 191 -3.39 11.01 -15.14
C LEU A 191 -2.54 12.20 -15.59
N LEU A 192 -1.28 11.97 -15.96
CA LEU A 192 -0.38 13.00 -16.47
C LEU A 192 -0.83 13.54 -17.84
N CYS A 193 -1.31 12.67 -18.73
CA CYS A 193 -1.90 13.08 -20.01
C CYS A 193 -3.15 13.96 -19.81
N GLU A 194 -4.01 13.62 -18.85
CA GLU A 194 -5.19 14.42 -18.52
C GLU A 194 -4.80 15.77 -17.88
N ALA A 195 -3.81 15.79 -17.00
CA ALA A 195 -3.27 17.04 -16.44
C ALA A 195 -2.67 17.94 -17.53
N ALA A 196 -1.94 17.36 -18.49
CA ALA A 196 -1.36 18.08 -19.62
C ALA A 196 -2.43 18.61 -20.58
N SER A 197 -3.51 17.85 -20.83
CA SER A 197 -4.59 18.32 -21.70
C SER A 197 -5.32 19.52 -21.10
N GLN A 198 -5.52 19.54 -19.77
CA GLN A 198 -6.08 20.67 -19.05
C GLN A 198 -5.16 21.90 -18.98
N ALA A 199 -3.87 21.74 -19.27
CA ALA A 199 -2.91 22.84 -19.33
C ALA A 199 -2.93 23.60 -20.66
N GLU A 200 -3.74 23.16 -21.63
CA GLU A 200 -3.92 23.80 -22.95
C GLU A 200 -2.60 23.99 -23.73
N ASN A 201 -1.61 23.12 -23.48
CA ASN A 201 -0.31 23.13 -24.15
C ASN A 201 -0.15 21.87 -25.02
N GLN A 202 -0.26 22.04 -26.33
CA GLN A 202 -0.26 20.94 -27.30
C GLN A 202 1.06 20.15 -27.32
N GLU A 203 2.20 20.86 -27.31
CA GLU A 203 3.51 20.22 -27.28
C GLU A 203 3.70 19.38 -26.00
N PHE A 204 3.23 19.94 -24.88
CA PHE A 204 3.30 19.26 -23.60
C PHE A 204 2.45 17.98 -23.57
N LEU A 205 1.23 18.05 -24.11
CA LEU A 205 0.33 16.90 -24.25
C LEU A 205 0.93 15.81 -25.15
N GLU A 206 1.49 16.20 -26.31
CA GLU A 206 2.14 15.27 -27.24
C GLU A 206 3.32 14.55 -26.59
N ARG A 207 4.13 15.25 -25.79
CA ARG A 207 5.20 14.63 -25.00
C ARG A 207 4.69 13.61 -23.98
N MET A 208 3.61 13.91 -23.26
CA MET A 208 3.03 12.97 -22.27
C MET A 208 2.45 11.72 -22.93
N GLN A 209 1.77 11.87 -24.07
CA GLN A 209 1.19 10.74 -24.80
C GLN A 209 2.27 9.77 -25.30
N ASN A 210 3.41 10.31 -25.76
CA ASN A 210 4.55 9.55 -26.26
C ASN A 210 5.57 9.16 -25.17
N ALA A 211 5.24 9.36 -23.89
CA ALA A 211 6.16 9.06 -22.80
C ALA A 211 6.42 7.56 -22.65
N TYR A 212 7.70 7.22 -22.42
CA TYR A 212 8.18 5.89 -22.06
C TYR A 212 8.02 5.69 -20.55
N VAL A 213 7.28 4.65 -20.14
CA VAL A 213 6.98 4.37 -18.73
C VAL A 213 7.86 3.26 -18.19
N PHE A 214 8.61 3.54 -17.13
CA PHE A 214 9.32 2.53 -16.35
C PHE A 214 8.56 2.25 -15.06
N ASN A 215 8.17 1.00 -14.86
CA ASN A 215 7.62 0.52 -13.59
C ASN A 215 8.67 -0.29 -12.85
N VAL A 216 9.21 0.30 -11.79
CA VAL A 216 10.24 -0.27 -10.94
C VAL A 216 9.61 -0.66 -9.60
N SER A 217 9.83 -1.89 -9.13
CA SER A 217 9.34 -2.34 -7.82
C SER A 217 10.49 -2.79 -6.92
N PHE A 218 10.40 -2.49 -5.62
CA PHE A 218 11.26 -3.08 -4.58
C PHE A 218 10.52 -4.15 -3.77
N GLU A 219 9.51 -4.78 -4.36
CA GLU A 219 8.71 -5.86 -3.79
C GLU A 219 8.63 -7.06 -4.76
N ASN A 220 7.89 -8.09 -4.35
CA ASN A 220 7.60 -9.30 -5.12
C ASN A 220 8.88 -9.94 -5.67
N ASP A 221 8.87 -10.28 -6.97
CA ASP A 221 9.97 -10.93 -7.70
C ASP A 221 11.26 -10.10 -7.77
N THR A 222 11.19 -8.83 -7.39
CA THR A 222 12.33 -7.89 -7.38
C THR A 222 12.63 -7.35 -5.98
N ALA A 223 12.13 -8.00 -4.93
CA ALA A 223 12.42 -7.60 -3.56
C ALA A 223 13.95 -7.59 -3.30
N PRO A 224 14.47 -6.67 -2.46
CA PRO A 224 15.89 -6.59 -2.13
C PRO A 224 16.30 -7.71 -1.15
N VAL A 225 16.31 -8.97 -1.61
CA VAL A 225 16.81 -10.09 -0.82
C VAL A 225 18.35 -10.14 -0.91
N GLY A 226 19.05 -9.83 0.18
CA GLY A 226 20.47 -10.16 0.32
C GLY A 226 21.48 -9.25 -0.41
N SER A 227 21.27 -7.93 -0.34
CA SER A 227 22.11 -6.80 -0.83
C SER A 227 21.70 -6.23 -2.18
N LEU A 228 21.59 -4.89 -2.23
CA LEU A 228 21.49 -4.09 -3.45
C LEU A 228 22.62 -4.46 -4.41
N TRP A 229 22.46 -4.15 -5.71
CA TRP A 229 23.42 -4.52 -6.77
C TRP A 229 24.88 -4.33 -6.34
N HIS A 230 25.17 -3.22 -5.65
CA HIS A 230 26.35 -3.04 -4.81
C HIS A 230 25.93 -3.04 -3.33
N PRO A 231 26.46 -3.93 -2.46
CA PRO A 231 26.16 -3.93 -1.03
C PRO A 231 26.41 -2.58 -0.34
N ASP A 232 27.36 -1.81 -0.92
CA ASP A 232 27.80 -0.50 -0.44
C ASP A 232 27.21 0.70 -1.22
N ASP A 233 26.40 0.49 -2.28
CA ASP A 233 25.80 1.59 -3.05
C ASP A 233 24.37 1.32 -3.59
N PRO A 234 23.33 1.60 -2.78
CA PRO A 234 21.91 1.65 -3.15
C PRO A 234 21.52 2.50 -4.36
N ARG A 235 22.34 3.48 -4.80
CA ARG A 235 21.94 4.46 -5.84
C ARG A 235 21.62 3.81 -7.19
N TYR A 236 22.19 2.64 -7.45
CA TYR A 236 21.97 1.87 -8.67
C TYR A 236 20.74 0.96 -8.62
N GLY A 237 20.07 0.83 -7.47
CA GLY A 237 18.94 -0.10 -7.32
C GLY A 237 17.79 0.16 -8.31
N VAL A 238 17.55 1.44 -8.63
CA VAL A 238 16.49 1.87 -9.57
C VAL A 238 16.91 1.60 -11.02
N SER A 239 18.13 1.98 -11.42
CA SER A 239 18.60 1.86 -12.80
C SER A 239 18.69 0.40 -13.27
N TYR A 240 19.11 -0.53 -12.42
CA TYR A 240 19.16 -1.95 -12.79
C TYR A 240 17.77 -2.57 -12.96
N ARG A 241 16.75 -2.04 -12.26
CA ARG A 241 15.36 -2.46 -12.47
C ARG A 241 14.77 -1.85 -13.74
N MET A 242 15.14 -0.62 -14.08
CA MET A 242 14.82 -0.06 -15.41
C MET A 242 15.48 -0.90 -16.52
N LEU A 243 16.76 -1.27 -16.35
CA LEU A 243 17.48 -2.14 -17.28
C LEU A 243 16.81 -3.51 -17.42
N TYR A 244 16.33 -4.08 -16.31
CA TYR A 244 15.60 -5.34 -16.30
C TYR A 244 14.33 -5.28 -17.16
N GLN A 245 13.57 -4.18 -17.10
CA GLN A 245 12.41 -3.97 -17.99
C GLN A 245 12.81 -4.01 -19.47
N LEU A 246 13.98 -3.47 -19.82
CA LEU A 246 14.50 -3.45 -21.20
C LEU A 246 15.09 -4.79 -21.66
N THR A 247 15.22 -5.81 -20.81
CA THR A 247 15.88 -7.06 -21.22
C THR A 247 15.05 -7.89 -22.20
N LYS A 248 15.67 -8.33 -23.30
CA LYS A 248 15.03 -9.23 -24.29
C LYS A 248 14.64 -10.58 -23.68
N LYS A 249 15.53 -11.19 -22.89
CA LYS A 249 15.26 -12.49 -22.28
C LYS A 249 14.58 -12.29 -20.93
N LYS A 250 13.39 -12.88 -20.77
CA LYS A 250 12.75 -12.99 -19.44
C LYS A 250 13.57 -13.94 -18.57
N LEU A 251 14.42 -13.37 -17.73
CA LEU A 251 15.12 -14.05 -16.64
C LEU A 251 14.38 -13.72 -15.35
N ASN A 252 14.51 -14.52 -14.30
CA ASN A 252 14.15 -14.03 -12.98
C ASN A 252 15.17 -12.98 -12.51
N TRP A 253 14.81 -12.19 -11.50
CA TRP A 253 15.61 -11.07 -11.02
C TRP A 253 17.03 -11.47 -10.57
N ALA A 254 17.16 -12.59 -9.84
CA ALA A 254 18.46 -13.06 -9.35
C ALA A 254 19.38 -13.49 -10.50
N GLU A 255 18.86 -14.24 -11.48
CA GLU A 255 19.59 -14.64 -12.67
C GLU A 255 20.00 -13.44 -13.52
N PHE A 256 19.11 -12.46 -13.70
CA PHE A 256 19.42 -11.22 -14.38
C PHE A 256 20.59 -10.49 -13.71
N LEU A 257 20.51 -10.29 -12.39
CA LEU A 257 21.54 -9.59 -11.64
C LEU A 257 22.90 -10.31 -11.72
N ASN A 258 22.93 -11.62 -11.52
CA ASN A 258 24.16 -12.41 -11.61
C ASN A 258 24.77 -12.28 -13.00
N ARG A 259 23.96 -12.45 -14.06
CA ARG A 259 24.45 -12.31 -15.44
C ARG A 259 25.03 -10.93 -15.71
N VAL A 260 24.37 -9.86 -15.26
CA VAL A 260 24.87 -8.51 -15.48
C VAL A 260 26.14 -8.25 -14.67
N LYS A 261 26.24 -8.75 -13.44
CA LYS A 261 27.46 -8.65 -12.62
C LYS A 261 28.64 -9.39 -13.25
N ASP A 262 28.41 -10.62 -13.69
CA ASP A 262 29.46 -11.49 -14.22
C ASP A 262 29.93 -11.01 -15.61
N THR A 263 29.00 -10.55 -16.45
CA THR A 263 29.30 -10.17 -17.85
C THR A 263 29.69 -8.69 -18.00
N TYR A 264 29.11 -7.82 -17.18
CA TYR A 264 29.19 -6.36 -17.33
C TYR A 264 29.62 -5.66 -16.02
N GLY A 265 30.35 -6.35 -15.13
CA GLY A 265 30.69 -5.86 -13.80
C GLY A 265 31.55 -4.58 -13.74
N LYS A 266 32.10 -4.11 -14.88
CA LYS A 266 32.80 -2.82 -14.97
C LYS A 266 31.86 -1.65 -15.31
N LEU A 267 30.63 -1.92 -15.78
CA LEU A 267 29.65 -0.89 -16.09
C LEU A 267 28.83 -0.53 -14.85
N PHE A 268 28.99 0.71 -14.39
CA PHE A 268 28.11 1.33 -13.41
C PHE A 268 26.98 2.05 -14.12
N VAL A 269 25.81 1.41 -14.20
CA VAL A 269 24.67 1.93 -14.95
C VAL A 269 23.82 2.81 -14.05
N THR A 270 23.78 4.12 -14.29
CA THR A 270 22.88 5.08 -13.63
C THR A 270 21.53 5.19 -14.36
N ILE A 271 20.57 5.94 -13.80
CA ILE A 271 19.28 6.21 -14.45
C ILE A 271 19.50 6.93 -15.80
N LYS A 272 20.42 7.90 -15.85
CA LYS A 272 20.77 8.61 -17.08
C LYS A 272 21.31 7.67 -18.15
N ASP A 273 22.15 6.71 -17.75
CA ASP A 273 22.72 5.74 -18.68
C ASP A 273 21.65 4.84 -19.30
N VAL A 274 20.65 4.41 -18.51
CA VAL A 274 19.51 3.64 -19.04
C VAL A 274 18.70 4.45 -20.04
N VAL A 275 18.47 5.73 -19.76
CA VAL A 275 17.72 6.62 -20.67
C VAL A 275 18.51 6.90 -21.95
N ALA A 276 19.82 7.07 -21.87
CA ALA A 276 20.69 7.16 -23.04
C ALA A 276 20.70 5.85 -23.85
N MET A 277 20.69 4.70 -23.18
CA MET A 277 20.54 3.40 -23.85
C MET A 277 19.18 3.26 -24.53
N LEU A 278 18.10 3.73 -23.90
CA LEU A 278 16.76 3.77 -24.51
C LEU A 278 16.75 4.65 -25.77
N ALA A 279 17.35 5.84 -25.71
CA ALA A 279 17.47 6.75 -26.85
C ALA A 279 18.17 6.07 -28.05
N GLU A 280 19.24 5.32 -27.78
CA GLU A 280 19.95 4.54 -28.80
C GLU A 280 19.12 3.38 -29.37
N LEU A 281 18.37 2.67 -28.53
CA LEU A 281 17.49 1.59 -28.98
C LEU A 281 16.38 2.11 -29.91
N GLU A 282 15.81 3.26 -29.57
CA GLU A 282 14.71 3.89 -30.29
C GLU A 282 15.19 4.80 -31.43
N SER A 283 16.51 4.98 -31.57
CA SER A 283 17.13 5.86 -32.57
C SER A 283 16.64 7.32 -32.51
N VAL A 284 16.48 7.84 -31.30
CA VAL A 284 16.04 9.21 -31.01
C VAL A 284 17.07 9.94 -30.14
N ASP A 285 17.04 11.26 -30.15
CA ASP A 285 17.87 12.07 -29.26
C ASP A 285 17.31 12.02 -27.83
N VAL A 286 18.18 12.04 -26.82
CA VAL A 286 17.80 12.02 -25.40
C VAL A 286 16.88 13.19 -25.07
N LYS A 287 17.15 14.39 -25.61
CA LYS A 287 16.31 15.57 -25.36
C LYS A 287 14.88 15.43 -25.88
N ASP A 288 14.67 14.60 -26.90
CA ASP A 288 13.37 14.36 -27.52
C ASP A 288 12.58 13.28 -26.77
N LEU A 289 13.24 12.51 -25.88
CA LEU A 289 12.57 11.57 -25.02
C LEU A 289 11.73 12.26 -23.93
N THR A 290 10.69 11.52 -23.55
CA THR A 290 9.91 11.79 -22.35
C THR A 290 9.83 10.51 -21.54
N VAL A 291 10.17 10.57 -20.25
CA VAL A 291 10.29 9.40 -19.36
C VAL A 291 9.40 9.58 -18.12
N ILE A 292 8.55 8.61 -17.86
CA ILE A 292 7.81 8.51 -16.59
C ILE A 292 8.44 7.36 -15.79
N LEU A 293 9.03 7.67 -14.65
CA LEU A 293 9.68 6.71 -13.77
C LEU A 293 8.86 6.49 -12.50
N CYS A 294 8.15 5.36 -12.46
CA CYS A 294 7.38 4.91 -11.32
C CYS A 294 8.22 3.96 -10.46
N VAL A 295 8.39 4.29 -9.18
CA VAL A 295 9.17 3.49 -8.22
C VAL A 295 8.30 3.08 -7.05
N ASP A 296 7.95 1.81 -6.99
CA ASP A 296 7.06 1.23 -5.99
C ASP A 296 7.81 0.60 -4.80
N SER A 297 7.14 0.61 -3.66
CA SER A 297 7.57 -0.03 -2.41
C SER A 297 8.95 0.43 -1.89
N LEU A 298 9.22 1.73 -1.96
CA LEU A 298 10.45 2.35 -1.44
C LEU A 298 10.72 2.03 0.04
N GLN A 299 9.70 1.76 0.85
CA GLN A 299 9.88 1.36 2.26
C GLN A 299 10.73 0.09 2.45
N ASN A 300 10.83 -0.76 1.42
CA ASN A 300 11.61 -2.00 1.47
C ASN A 300 13.12 -1.76 1.35
N LEU A 301 13.54 -0.52 1.02
CA LEU A 301 14.93 -0.11 0.99
C LEU A 301 15.50 0.25 2.37
N ARG A 302 14.93 -0.27 3.45
CA ARG A 302 15.43 0.00 4.81
C ARG A 302 16.15 -1.21 5.37
N LYS A 303 17.42 -1.05 5.77
CA LYS A 303 18.11 -2.00 6.66
C LYS A 303 17.79 -1.65 8.13
N ASN A 304 17.76 -2.64 9.01
CA ASN A 304 17.30 -2.60 10.41
C ASN A 304 17.96 -1.55 11.35
N SER A 305 18.78 -0.61 10.87
CA SER A 305 19.30 0.49 11.69
C SER A 305 19.94 1.68 10.94
N GLN A 306 19.97 1.72 9.60
CA GLN A 306 20.56 2.86 8.86
C GLN A 306 19.67 3.31 7.70
N SER A 307 19.38 4.62 7.68
CA SER A 307 18.63 5.39 6.67
C SER A 307 19.25 5.45 5.28
N CYS A 308 20.44 4.88 5.09
CA CYS A 308 21.25 5.01 3.87
C CYS A 308 20.48 4.64 2.59
N ASP A 309 19.89 3.45 2.54
CA ASP A 309 19.48 2.85 1.27
C ASP A 309 18.26 3.55 0.63
N LEU A 310 17.27 3.94 1.45
CA LEU A 310 16.13 4.76 1.01
C LEU A 310 16.59 6.16 0.57
N TYR A 311 17.42 6.83 1.37
CA TYR A 311 17.95 8.16 1.06
C TYR A 311 18.63 8.17 -0.30
N TYR A 312 19.54 7.22 -0.55
CA TYR A 312 20.29 7.16 -1.81
C TYR A 312 19.42 6.89 -3.04
N ALA A 313 18.34 6.11 -2.90
CA ALA A 313 17.39 5.92 -3.99
C ALA A 313 16.60 7.21 -4.29
N LEU A 314 16.10 7.89 -3.25
CA LEU A 314 15.41 9.18 -3.40
C LEU A 314 16.34 10.25 -4.00
N ASP A 315 17.58 10.31 -3.53
CA ASP A 315 18.62 11.20 -4.01
C ASP A 315 19.00 10.91 -5.47
N ALA A 316 19.10 9.64 -5.89
CA ALA A 316 19.29 9.27 -7.29
C ALA A 316 18.13 9.73 -8.19
N LEU A 317 16.88 9.55 -7.73
CA LEU A 317 15.68 10.03 -8.43
C LEU A 317 15.69 11.56 -8.57
N CYS A 318 15.98 12.27 -7.49
CA CYS A 318 16.03 13.73 -7.47
C CYS A 318 17.14 14.28 -8.38
N ARG A 319 18.35 13.69 -8.32
CA ARG A 319 19.45 14.08 -9.22
C ARG A 319 19.09 13.86 -10.69
N TYR A 320 18.47 12.74 -11.02
CA TYR A 320 18.01 12.49 -12.38
C TYR A 320 16.96 13.53 -12.79
N LEU A 321 15.92 13.72 -11.98
CA LEU A 321 14.84 14.66 -12.24
C LEU A 321 15.34 16.09 -12.50
N ASN A 322 16.30 16.57 -11.68
CA ASN A 322 16.81 17.95 -11.76
C ASN A 322 17.81 18.19 -12.90
N SER A 323 18.38 17.14 -13.51
CA SER A 323 19.49 17.29 -14.46
C SER A 323 19.36 16.38 -15.69
N SER A 324 18.16 15.86 -15.94
CA SER A 324 17.85 15.05 -17.11
C SER A 324 17.73 15.92 -18.35
N GLU A 325 18.37 15.49 -19.43
CA GLU A 325 18.19 16.08 -20.75
C GLU A 325 16.82 15.70 -21.34
N ALA A 326 16.39 14.45 -21.17
CA ALA A 326 15.03 14.03 -21.44
C ALA A 326 14.04 14.72 -20.47
N PHE A 327 12.82 15.02 -20.93
CA PHE A 327 11.79 15.46 -20.00
C PHE A 327 11.35 14.27 -19.12
N ALA A 328 11.52 14.38 -17.80
CA ALA A 328 11.30 13.27 -16.89
C ALA A 328 10.26 13.60 -15.81
N VAL A 329 9.39 12.66 -15.48
CA VAL A 329 8.49 12.72 -14.31
C VAL A 329 8.78 11.52 -13.41
N CYS A 330 9.13 11.77 -12.15
CA CYS A 330 9.40 10.72 -11.17
C CYS A 330 8.24 10.61 -10.17
N VAL A 331 7.81 9.38 -9.90
CA VAL A 331 6.74 9.05 -8.96
C VAL A 331 7.21 7.94 -8.03
N GLY A 332 7.34 8.24 -6.73
CA GLY A 332 7.73 7.28 -5.71
C GLY A 332 6.54 6.86 -4.85
N SER A 333 6.46 5.57 -4.50
CA SER A 333 5.43 5.02 -3.61
C SER A 333 6.06 4.44 -2.35
N ALA A 334 5.47 4.73 -1.19
CA ALA A 334 5.90 4.12 0.07
C ALA A 334 4.75 3.93 1.08
N THR A 335 4.93 2.96 1.98
CA THR A 335 3.96 2.65 3.03
C THR A 335 4.16 3.42 4.34
N VAL A 336 5.37 3.92 4.61
CA VAL A 336 5.70 4.61 5.87
C VAL A 336 6.11 6.05 5.56
N ALA A 337 5.18 6.98 5.74
CA ALA A 337 5.32 8.37 5.31
C ALA A 337 6.40 9.11 6.10
N CYS A 338 6.44 8.90 7.43
CA CYS A 338 7.36 9.61 8.32
C CYS A 338 8.83 9.35 7.95
N HIS A 339 9.15 8.16 7.44
CA HIS A 339 10.52 7.85 7.02
C HIS A 339 10.91 8.56 5.74
N VAL A 340 10.02 8.59 4.74
CA VAL A 340 10.28 9.35 3.50
C VAL A 340 10.45 10.83 3.82
N GLU A 341 9.58 11.39 4.67
CA GLU A 341 9.69 12.78 5.12
C GLU A 341 10.98 13.06 5.89
N TYR A 342 11.40 12.14 6.75
CA TYR A 342 12.65 12.25 7.49
C TYR A 342 13.86 12.34 6.53
N GLU A 343 13.92 11.49 5.49
CA GLU A 343 14.99 11.55 4.50
C GLU A 343 14.98 12.87 3.70
N PHE A 344 13.81 13.46 3.48
CA PHE A 344 13.67 14.77 2.82
C PHE A 344 13.84 15.96 3.76
N GLY A 345 13.99 15.78 5.08
CA GLY A 345 13.90 16.86 6.07
C GLY A 345 14.86 18.04 5.86
N SER A 346 16.02 17.80 5.23
CA SER A 346 17.01 18.83 4.88
C SER A 346 17.08 19.15 3.37
N SER A 347 16.29 18.46 2.55
CA SER A 347 16.31 18.58 1.10
C SER A 347 15.55 19.82 0.62
N ARG A 348 16.09 20.49 -0.40
CA ARG A 348 15.42 21.59 -1.12
C ARG A 348 14.51 21.11 -2.25
N GLN A 349 14.42 19.80 -2.47
CA GLN A 349 13.59 19.24 -3.51
C GLN A 349 12.12 19.60 -3.28
N ALA A 350 11.47 20.17 -4.31
CA ALA A 350 10.03 20.32 -4.33
C ALA A 350 9.35 18.94 -4.30
N ARG A 351 8.24 18.82 -3.58
CA ARG A 351 7.54 17.56 -3.34
C ARG A 351 6.06 17.77 -3.61
N ASN A 352 5.47 16.87 -4.38
CA ASN A 352 4.04 16.80 -4.58
C ASN A 352 3.50 15.52 -3.95
N TYR A 353 2.64 15.63 -2.95
CA TYR A 353 2.10 14.47 -2.24
C TYR A 353 0.76 14.09 -2.85
N LEU A 354 0.67 12.86 -3.37
CA LEU A 354 -0.53 12.32 -3.98
C LEU A 354 -1.17 11.31 -3.02
N VAL A 355 -2.46 11.49 -2.78
CA VAL A 355 -3.23 10.65 -1.85
C VAL A 355 -4.08 9.66 -2.65
N PRO A 356 -3.89 8.34 -2.49
CA PRO A 356 -4.77 7.37 -3.13
C PRO A 356 -6.25 7.62 -2.77
N PRO A 357 -7.16 7.54 -3.76
CA PRO A 357 -8.56 7.84 -3.53
C PRO A 357 -9.23 6.73 -2.72
N THR A 358 -10.17 7.13 -1.86
CA THR A 358 -11.06 6.17 -1.20
C THR A 358 -11.95 5.51 -2.24
N LEU A 359 -12.04 4.18 -2.19
CA LEU A 359 -12.76 3.42 -3.20
C LEU A 359 -14.27 3.41 -2.92
N CYS A 360 -15.08 3.72 -3.93
CA CYS A 360 -16.50 3.41 -3.89
C CYS A 360 -16.71 1.92 -4.18
N GLY A 361 -16.96 1.15 -3.13
CA GLY A 361 -17.18 -0.30 -3.23
C GLY A 361 -18.43 -0.65 -4.06
N GLU A 362 -19.48 0.17 -4.04
CA GLU A 362 -20.71 -0.08 -4.82
C GLU A 362 -20.44 -0.05 -6.34
N VAL A 363 -19.56 0.83 -6.80
CA VAL A 363 -19.16 0.91 -8.22
C VAL A 363 -18.36 -0.34 -8.65
N ILE A 364 -17.54 -0.86 -7.74
CA ILE A 364 -16.66 -2.01 -8.01
C ILE A 364 -17.44 -3.33 -7.96
N LEU A 365 -18.14 -3.59 -6.85
CA LEU A 365 -18.77 -4.87 -6.59
C LEU A 365 -20.20 -4.96 -7.15
N LYS A 366 -20.86 -3.83 -7.38
CA LYS A 366 -22.27 -3.76 -7.85
C LYS A 366 -23.22 -4.68 -7.06
N PRO A 367 -23.26 -4.53 -5.72
CA PRO A 367 -24.05 -5.40 -4.85
C PRO A 367 -25.55 -5.36 -5.19
N THR A 368 -26.17 -6.53 -5.31
CA THR A 368 -27.58 -6.66 -5.71
C THR A 368 -28.53 -6.69 -4.52
N THR A 369 -28.11 -7.33 -3.42
CA THR A 369 -28.93 -7.49 -2.21
C THR A 369 -28.58 -6.49 -1.11
N ARG A 370 -29.50 -6.30 -0.15
CA ARG A 370 -29.29 -5.43 1.01
C ARG A 370 -28.10 -5.87 1.86
N LEU A 371 -27.93 -7.19 2.07
CA LEU A 371 -26.78 -7.75 2.78
C LEU A 371 -25.48 -7.43 2.05
N GLN A 372 -25.42 -7.69 0.74
CA GLN A 372 -24.22 -7.40 -0.06
C GLN A 372 -23.85 -5.91 0.00
N ARG A 373 -24.84 -5.02 -0.10
CA ARG A 373 -24.62 -3.57 0.03
C ARG A 373 -24.09 -3.19 1.41
N GLN A 374 -24.65 -3.76 2.48
CA GLN A 374 -24.14 -3.54 3.84
C GLN A 374 -22.69 -4.01 3.99
N LEU A 375 -22.35 -5.19 3.46
CA LEU A 375 -20.99 -5.73 3.52
C LEU A 375 -20.00 -4.84 2.77
N VAL A 376 -20.39 -4.32 1.60
CA VAL A 376 -19.57 -3.39 0.82
C VAL A 376 -19.31 -2.10 1.60
N ASP A 377 -20.34 -1.55 2.25
CA ASP A 377 -20.19 -0.39 3.13
C ASP A 377 -19.31 -0.68 4.35
N ASP A 378 -19.40 -1.89 4.91
CA ASP A 378 -18.59 -2.28 6.07
C ASP A 378 -17.08 -2.32 5.76
N MET A 379 -16.71 -2.46 4.49
CA MET A 379 -15.32 -2.37 4.03
C MET A 379 -14.82 -0.92 3.94
N ASP A 380 -15.73 0.06 4.00
CA ASP A 380 -15.47 1.50 4.02
C ASP A 380 -14.45 1.99 2.96
N GLY A 381 -14.48 1.41 1.76
CA GLY A 381 -13.56 1.79 0.69
C GLY A 381 -12.10 1.40 0.90
N HIS A 382 -11.78 0.55 1.89
CA HIS A 382 -10.45 -0.02 2.06
C HIS A 382 -10.22 -1.12 1.03
N GLY A 383 -9.20 -0.97 0.17
CA GLY A 383 -8.93 -1.91 -0.92
C GLY A 383 -8.70 -3.34 -0.43
N ARG A 384 -7.89 -3.55 0.63
CA ARG A 384 -7.69 -4.89 1.23
C ARG A 384 -9.01 -5.56 1.64
N ALA A 385 -9.87 -4.81 2.31
CA ALA A 385 -11.14 -5.30 2.80
C ALA A 385 -12.11 -5.59 1.64
N LEU A 386 -12.19 -4.67 0.66
CA LEU A 386 -12.99 -4.85 -0.54
C LEU A 386 -12.54 -6.04 -1.40
N GLU A 387 -11.23 -6.32 -1.49
CA GLU A 387 -10.73 -7.47 -2.24
C GLU A 387 -11.25 -8.79 -1.67
N VAL A 388 -11.36 -8.92 -0.35
CA VAL A 388 -11.89 -10.14 0.28
C VAL A 388 -13.35 -10.37 -0.11
N VAL A 389 -14.18 -9.33 -0.03
CA VAL A 389 -15.60 -9.43 -0.43
C VAL A 389 -15.73 -9.65 -1.94
N TYR A 390 -14.89 -8.99 -2.75
CA TYR A 390 -14.87 -9.16 -4.19
C TYR A 390 -14.51 -10.60 -4.60
N ASP A 391 -13.48 -11.18 -3.98
CA ASP A 391 -13.08 -12.57 -4.23
C ASP A 391 -14.20 -13.54 -3.82
N ALA A 392 -14.86 -13.30 -2.67
CA ALA A 392 -15.98 -14.10 -2.20
C ALA A 392 -17.22 -14.01 -3.12
N PHE A 393 -17.49 -12.84 -3.70
CA PHE A 393 -18.56 -12.68 -4.70
C PHE A 393 -18.26 -13.50 -5.96
N ARG A 394 -17.00 -13.50 -6.43
CA ARG A 394 -16.59 -14.24 -7.64
C ARG A 394 -16.53 -15.75 -7.45
N SER A 395 -16.26 -16.23 -6.24
CA SER A 395 -16.22 -17.67 -5.94
C SER A 395 -17.60 -18.28 -5.70
N GLY A 396 -18.69 -17.50 -5.80
CA GLY A 396 -20.05 -17.95 -5.52
C GLY A 396 -20.37 -18.10 -4.03
N CYS A 397 -19.46 -17.70 -3.12
CA CYS A 397 -19.73 -17.73 -1.68
C CYS A 397 -20.90 -16.82 -1.31
N ALA A 398 -21.04 -15.69 -2.01
CA ALA A 398 -22.09 -14.70 -1.79
C ALA A 398 -23.53 -15.22 -1.96
N GLU A 399 -23.76 -16.21 -2.83
CA GLU A 399 -25.10 -16.82 -3.02
C GLU A 399 -25.52 -17.60 -1.76
N ARG A 400 -24.55 -18.21 -1.06
CA ARG A 400 -24.81 -18.91 0.21
C ARG A 400 -25.11 -17.93 1.34
N TRP A 401 -24.57 -16.72 1.28
CA TRP A 401 -24.75 -15.70 2.34
C TRP A 401 -26.20 -15.25 2.49
N GLU A 402 -27.01 -15.35 1.45
CA GLU A 402 -28.45 -15.05 1.53
C GLU A 402 -29.21 -16.04 2.43
N GLN A 403 -28.67 -17.25 2.60
CA GLN A 403 -29.26 -18.31 3.42
C GLN A 403 -28.70 -18.32 4.85
N LEU A 404 -27.59 -17.62 5.08
CA LEU A 404 -26.95 -17.52 6.38
C LEU A 404 -27.52 -16.32 7.15
N ASN A 405 -27.53 -16.42 8.48
CA ASN A 405 -27.70 -15.23 9.29
C ASN A 405 -26.47 -14.31 9.12
N SER A 406 -26.62 -13.01 9.32
CA SER A 406 -25.53 -12.04 9.07
C SER A 406 -24.32 -12.24 9.99
N THR A 407 -24.52 -12.81 11.17
CA THR A 407 -23.43 -13.14 12.10
C THR A 407 -22.51 -14.19 11.49
N ASN A 408 -23.06 -15.24 10.89
CA ASN A 408 -22.28 -16.27 10.21
C ASN A 408 -21.55 -15.71 8.98
N VAL A 409 -22.19 -14.81 8.23
CA VAL A 409 -21.56 -14.15 7.07
C VAL A 409 -20.36 -13.31 7.50
N PHE A 410 -20.49 -12.59 8.62
CA PHE A 410 -19.39 -11.85 9.21
C PHE A 410 -18.22 -12.75 9.59
N TRP A 411 -18.48 -13.91 10.22
CA TRP A 411 -17.44 -14.88 10.57
C TRP A 411 -16.74 -15.45 9.34
N GLU A 412 -17.47 -15.73 8.26
CA GLU A 412 -16.84 -16.19 7.02
C GLU A 412 -15.92 -15.09 6.43
N ILE A 413 -16.35 -13.82 6.45
CA ILE A 413 -15.50 -12.70 6.01
C ILE A 413 -14.27 -12.53 6.90
N TRP A 414 -14.42 -12.71 8.21
CA TRP A 414 -13.29 -12.73 9.13
C TRP A 414 -12.29 -13.82 8.77
N GLU A 415 -12.74 -15.06 8.62
CA GLU A 415 -11.87 -16.18 8.27
C GLU A 415 -11.16 -15.94 6.94
N LEU A 416 -11.82 -15.30 5.97
CA LEU A 416 -11.21 -14.92 4.70
C LEU A 416 -10.17 -13.80 4.85
N LEU A 417 -10.45 -12.78 5.67
CA LEU A 417 -9.49 -11.72 6.01
C LEU A 417 -8.26 -12.30 6.72
N GLU A 418 -8.47 -13.14 7.72
CA GLU A 418 -7.41 -13.81 8.48
C GLU A 418 -6.57 -14.72 7.58
N LYS A 419 -7.22 -15.49 6.70
CA LYS A 419 -6.51 -16.34 5.73
C LYS A 419 -5.67 -15.53 4.74
N LYS A 420 -6.16 -14.36 4.30
CA LYS A 420 -5.49 -13.54 3.28
C LYS A 420 -4.40 -12.63 3.87
N TYR A 421 -4.59 -12.14 5.10
CA TYR A 421 -3.72 -11.15 5.75
C TYR A 421 -3.34 -11.58 7.17
N GLY A 422 -3.02 -12.86 7.37
CA GLY A 422 -2.84 -13.47 8.70
C GLY A 422 -1.72 -12.84 9.57
N ASP A 423 -0.72 -12.23 8.93
CA ASP A 423 0.33 -11.47 9.62
C ASP A 423 -0.24 -10.27 10.41
N LEU A 424 -1.27 -9.62 9.87
CA LEU A 424 -1.98 -8.52 10.53
C LEU A 424 -2.70 -8.99 11.80
N PHE A 425 -3.33 -10.17 11.75
CA PHE A 425 -4.10 -10.71 12.88
C PHE A 425 -3.20 -11.30 13.98
N GLN A 426 -1.92 -11.52 13.67
CA GLN A 426 -0.89 -11.84 14.65
C GLN A 426 -0.29 -10.60 15.32
N ALA A 427 -0.69 -9.38 14.92
CA ALA A 427 -0.13 -8.14 15.46
C ALA A 427 -0.48 -7.94 16.95
N ILE A 428 0.34 -7.12 17.61
CA ILE A 428 0.21 -6.83 19.04
C ILE A 428 -1.14 -6.21 19.42
N ILE A 429 -1.82 -5.53 18.50
CA ILE A 429 -3.17 -4.96 18.74
C ILE A 429 -4.20 -6.02 19.14
N PHE A 430 -4.06 -7.26 18.66
CA PHE A 430 -4.97 -8.37 18.97
C PHE A 430 -4.53 -9.17 20.20
N ARG A 431 -3.32 -8.92 20.72
CA ARG A 431 -2.72 -9.65 21.85
C ARG A 431 -2.69 -8.83 23.14
N ASP A 432 -2.65 -7.50 23.03
CA ASP A 432 -2.67 -6.57 24.15
C ASP A 432 -3.99 -5.79 24.15
N PRO A 433 -4.92 -6.11 25.08
CA PRO A 433 -6.21 -5.44 25.16
C PRO A 433 -6.14 -3.94 25.50
N GLU A 434 -5.14 -3.49 26.24
CA GLU A 434 -5.00 -2.07 26.59
C GLU A 434 -4.54 -1.25 25.38
N PHE A 435 -3.62 -1.82 24.60
CA PHE A 435 -3.24 -1.22 23.32
C PHE A 435 -4.42 -1.23 22.32
N CYS A 436 -5.16 -2.34 22.22
CA CYS A 436 -6.38 -2.41 21.42
C CYS A 436 -7.39 -1.32 21.81
N ARG A 437 -7.65 -1.18 23.13
CA ARG A 437 -8.56 -0.18 23.68
C ARG A 437 -8.10 1.23 23.32
N SER A 438 -6.80 1.52 23.43
CA SER A 438 -6.22 2.82 23.06
C SER A 438 -6.45 3.17 21.58
N VAL A 439 -6.32 2.19 20.68
CA VAL A 439 -6.60 2.38 19.25
C VAL A 439 -8.10 2.60 19.00
N LEU A 440 -8.96 1.83 19.67
CA LEU A 440 -10.41 2.03 19.59
C LEU A 440 -10.83 3.42 20.09
N ILE A 441 -10.26 3.89 21.19
CA ILE A 441 -10.46 5.27 21.67
C ILE A 441 -10.00 6.28 20.63
N ALA A 442 -8.82 6.09 20.02
CA ALA A 442 -8.32 7.01 18.99
C ALA A 442 -9.27 7.13 17.78
N VAL A 443 -9.86 6.00 17.34
CA VAL A 443 -10.84 5.99 16.24
C VAL A 443 -12.19 6.59 16.66
N LEU A 444 -12.73 6.18 17.81
CA LEU A 444 -14.07 6.60 18.26
C LEU A 444 -14.14 8.04 18.77
N SER A 445 -13.06 8.54 19.38
CA SER A 445 -12.97 9.92 19.85
C SER A 445 -12.83 10.93 18.70
N ARG A 446 -12.45 10.47 17.49
CA ARG A 446 -12.14 11.31 16.32
C ARG A 446 -11.21 12.49 16.62
N ARG A 447 -10.34 12.32 17.62
CA ARG A 447 -9.27 13.27 17.94
C ARG A 447 -8.36 13.45 16.74
N THR A 448 -7.77 14.64 16.66
CA THR A 448 -6.76 14.95 15.66
C THR A 448 -5.38 14.54 16.16
N PHE A 449 -4.64 13.84 15.31
CA PHE A 449 -3.29 13.36 15.56
C PHE A 449 -2.33 13.89 14.51
N GLY A 450 -1.03 13.92 14.83
CA GLY A 450 0.03 13.98 13.83
C GLY A 450 0.46 12.58 13.41
N ALA A 451 1.11 12.44 12.25
CA ALA A 451 1.56 11.14 11.75
C ALA A 451 2.53 10.40 12.72
N VAL A 452 3.32 11.16 13.48
CA VAL A 452 4.25 10.64 14.50
C VAL A 452 3.63 10.48 15.89
N SER A 453 2.38 10.90 16.09
CA SER A 453 1.70 10.76 17.38
C SER A 453 1.62 9.28 17.77
N ALA A 454 2.01 8.98 18.99
CA ALA A 454 1.90 7.65 19.56
C ALA A 454 0.48 7.39 20.07
N ILE A 455 -0.05 6.22 19.77
CA ILE A 455 -1.28 5.67 20.32
C ILE A 455 -0.91 4.43 21.11
N GLY A 456 -1.41 4.29 22.33
CA GLY A 456 -1.14 3.15 23.21
C GLY A 456 -0.80 3.57 24.63
N THR A 457 -0.19 2.63 25.35
CA THR A 457 0.29 2.80 26.72
C THR A 457 1.79 3.11 26.73
N GLU A 458 2.33 3.46 27.90
CA GLU A 458 3.78 3.69 28.06
C GLU A 458 4.63 2.47 27.68
N THR A 459 4.10 1.26 27.86
CA THR A 459 4.80 0.00 27.61
C THR A 459 4.48 -0.61 26.25
N CYS A 460 3.37 -0.24 25.62
CA CYS A 460 2.97 -0.72 24.30
C CYS A 460 2.28 0.38 23.50
N TYR A 461 2.99 0.97 22.54
CA TYR A 461 2.48 2.02 21.66
C TYR A 461 2.94 1.87 20.22
N MET A 462 2.24 2.56 19.32
CA MET A 462 2.54 2.62 17.90
C MET A 462 2.23 4.02 17.36
N SER A 463 3.02 4.51 16.39
CA SER A 463 2.69 5.77 15.73
C SER A 463 1.48 5.61 14.79
N VAL A 464 0.77 6.71 14.53
CA VAL A 464 -0.32 6.76 13.55
C VAL A 464 0.13 6.27 12.16
N ASP A 465 1.30 6.72 11.69
CA ASP A 465 1.88 6.27 10.42
C ASP A 465 2.11 4.75 10.39
N LYS A 466 2.52 4.16 11.52
CA LYS A 466 2.72 2.71 11.61
C LYS A 466 1.39 1.95 11.66
N LEU A 467 0.34 2.49 12.27
CA LEU A 467 -1.02 1.90 12.18
C LEU A 467 -1.57 1.98 10.75
N GLN A 468 -1.45 3.14 10.10
CA GLN A 468 -1.85 3.33 8.69
C GLN A 468 -1.14 2.34 7.76
N SER A 469 0.12 2.00 8.05
CA SER A 469 0.92 1.05 7.26
C SER A 469 0.25 -0.31 7.06
N TRP A 470 -0.71 -0.68 7.92
CA TRP A 470 -1.43 -1.95 7.87
C TRP A 470 -2.53 -2.02 6.79
N GLY A 471 -2.99 -0.87 6.29
CA GLY A 471 -3.95 -0.81 5.17
C GLY A 471 -5.43 -0.95 5.53
N LEU A 472 -5.75 -1.30 6.79
CA LEU A 472 -7.11 -1.28 7.34
C LEU A 472 -7.39 -0.04 8.20
N PHE A 473 -6.38 0.82 8.36
CA PHE A 473 -6.52 2.16 8.90
C PHE A 473 -6.29 3.20 7.81
N ARG A 474 -7.00 4.34 7.93
CA ARG A 474 -6.86 5.52 7.07
C ARG A 474 -6.55 6.70 7.97
N PHE A 475 -5.56 7.51 7.55
CA PHE A 475 -5.29 8.79 8.16
C PHE A 475 -5.83 9.89 7.24
N THR A 476 -6.79 10.67 7.72
CA THR A 476 -7.47 11.67 6.89
C THR A 476 -6.65 12.96 6.80
N SER A 477 -6.96 13.81 5.83
CA SER A 477 -6.35 15.15 5.70
C SER A 477 -6.59 16.05 6.91
N GLU A 478 -7.65 15.77 7.69
CA GLU A 478 -7.99 16.46 8.94
C GLU A 478 -7.19 15.94 10.15
N GLY A 479 -6.31 14.96 9.94
CA GLY A 479 -5.52 14.34 10.99
C GLY A 479 -6.29 13.33 11.83
N ARG A 480 -7.37 12.72 11.31
CA ARG A 480 -8.17 11.73 12.04
C ARG A 480 -7.75 10.31 11.65
N LEU A 481 -7.80 9.40 12.62
CA LEU A 481 -7.59 7.97 12.39
C LEU A 481 -8.96 7.30 12.20
N GLU A 482 -9.13 6.63 11.07
CA GLU A 482 -10.33 5.88 10.72
C GLU A 482 -9.95 4.43 10.38
N CYS A 483 -10.91 3.51 10.44
CA CYS A 483 -10.73 2.13 9.99
C CYS A 483 -12.02 1.57 9.42
N ALA A 484 -11.89 0.52 8.59
CA ALA A 484 -13.05 -0.19 8.06
C ALA A 484 -13.93 -0.70 9.21
N PHE A 485 -15.25 -0.56 9.08
CA PHE A 485 -16.21 -1.00 10.09
C PHE A 485 -16.02 -2.48 10.45
N ILE A 486 -15.78 -3.34 9.44
CA ILE A 486 -15.47 -4.76 9.68
C ILE A 486 -14.30 -4.91 10.65
N PHE A 487 -13.23 -4.14 10.45
CA PHE A 487 -12.03 -4.18 11.29
C PHE A 487 -12.28 -3.61 12.68
N LEU A 488 -13.08 -2.54 12.78
CA LEU A 488 -13.49 -1.97 14.06
C LEU A 488 -14.21 -2.99 14.95
N VAL A 489 -15.17 -3.73 14.39
CA VAL A 489 -15.90 -4.77 15.12
C VAL A 489 -14.93 -5.82 15.67
N LEU A 490 -13.93 -6.19 14.89
CA LEU A 490 -12.95 -7.21 15.27
C LEU A 490 -12.04 -6.75 16.42
N LEU A 491 -11.64 -5.48 16.40
CA LEU A 491 -10.91 -4.86 17.51
C LEU A 491 -11.77 -4.84 18.78
N ILE A 492 -13.04 -4.45 18.69
CA ILE A 492 -13.96 -4.44 19.85
C ILE A 492 -14.10 -5.84 20.46
N ARG A 493 -14.23 -6.88 19.63
CA ARG A 493 -14.32 -8.28 20.08
C ARG A 493 -13.04 -8.79 20.75
N SER A 494 -11.92 -8.13 20.52
CA SER A 494 -10.64 -8.48 21.13
C SER A 494 -10.48 -7.91 22.54
N LEU A 495 -11.40 -7.06 23.00
CA LEU A 495 -11.40 -6.53 24.37
C LEU A 495 -12.00 -7.55 25.37
N PRO A 496 -11.45 -7.63 26.59
CA PRO A 496 -12.04 -8.39 27.69
C PRO A 496 -13.38 -7.78 28.10
N ASN A 497 -14.30 -8.60 28.60
CA ASN A 497 -15.61 -8.17 29.10
C ASN A 497 -16.48 -7.42 28.09
N CYS A 498 -16.27 -7.65 26.78
CA CYS A 498 -17.22 -7.25 25.76
C CYS A 498 -18.59 -7.94 25.93
N GLY A 499 -18.70 -9.04 26.70
CA GLY A 499 -19.96 -9.75 26.95
C GLY A 499 -20.57 -10.29 25.65
N GLU A 500 -21.89 -10.52 25.59
CA GLU A 500 -22.61 -10.80 24.34
C GLU A 500 -22.66 -9.59 23.37
N VAL A 501 -21.55 -8.85 23.22
CA VAL A 501 -21.18 -8.24 21.93
C VAL A 501 -21.05 -9.32 20.83
N ASP A 502 -21.14 -10.62 21.19
CA ASP A 502 -21.57 -11.74 20.32
C ASP A 502 -22.77 -11.41 19.44
N ASN A 503 -23.68 -10.57 19.94
CA ASN A 503 -24.74 -9.94 19.18
C ASN A 503 -24.55 -8.41 19.16
N ILE A 504 -23.39 -7.88 18.73
CA ILE A 504 -23.46 -6.72 17.83
C ILE A 504 -24.38 -7.25 16.75
N ASN A 505 -25.67 -6.93 16.84
CA ASN A 505 -26.67 -7.43 15.93
C ASN A 505 -26.35 -6.72 14.61
N LEU A 506 -25.36 -7.28 13.90
CA LEU A 506 -25.00 -7.00 12.53
C LEU A 506 -26.23 -7.20 11.64
N THR A 507 -27.24 -7.94 12.17
CA THR A 507 -28.61 -8.16 11.72
C THR A 507 -29.54 -6.94 11.89
N HIS A 508 -29.43 -6.12 12.95
CA HIS A 508 -30.37 -5.02 13.20
C HIS A 508 -30.13 -3.81 12.31
N SER A 509 -28.92 -3.62 11.74
CA SER A 509 -28.72 -2.63 10.68
C SER A 509 -29.44 -3.00 9.37
N MET A 510 -30.04 -4.19 9.31
CA MET A 510 -30.98 -4.59 8.26
C MET A 510 -32.43 -4.25 8.59
N LEU A 511 -32.72 -3.40 9.57
CA LEU A 511 -34.08 -3.07 9.99
C LEU A 511 -34.33 -1.56 10.04
N TYR A 512 -35.61 -1.21 10.08
CA TYR A 512 -36.20 0.10 9.73
C TYR A 512 -35.97 1.17 10.80
N TRP A 513 -36.51 2.38 10.60
CA TRP A 513 -36.56 3.43 11.62
C TRP A 513 -37.03 2.93 13.00
N GLN A 514 -37.95 1.95 13.03
CA GLN A 514 -38.48 1.31 14.24
C GLN A 514 -37.39 0.64 15.12
N THR A 515 -36.24 0.29 14.56
CA THR A 515 -35.09 -0.31 15.25
C THR A 515 -33.89 0.63 15.32
N PHE A 516 -34.04 1.90 14.91
CA PHE A 516 -32.96 2.88 14.97
C PHE A 516 -32.54 3.17 16.42
N GLY A 517 -33.48 3.14 17.38
CA GLY A 517 -33.18 3.20 18.81
C GLY A 517 -32.24 2.08 19.26
N HIS A 518 -32.46 0.84 18.82
CA HIS A 518 -31.55 -0.28 19.07
C HIS A 518 -30.16 -0.08 18.46
N PHE A 519 -30.07 0.49 17.25
CA PHE A 519 -28.78 0.85 16.66
C PHE A 519 -28.04 1.90 17.50
N VAL A 520 -28.73 2.95 17.95
CA VAL A 520 -28.14 4.00 18.80
C VAL A 520 -27.70 3.44 20.15
N ALA A 521 -28.48 2.54 20.74
CA ALA A 521 -28.11 1.84 21.97
C ALA A 521 -26.88 0.93 21.78
N MET A 522 -26.78 0.22 20.66
CA MET A 522 -25.59 -0.55 20.28
C MET A 522 -24.37 0.34 20.12
N PHE A 523 -24.50 1.48 19.44
CA PHE A 523 -23.40 2.44 19.35
C PHE A 523 -22.97 2.96 20.72
N ARG A 524 -23.93 3.24 21.61
CA ARG A 524 -23.67 3.67 22.99
C ARG A 524 -23.04 2.57 23.85
N GLN A 525 -23.41 1.31 23.62
CA GLN A 525 -22.82 0.14 24.25
C GLN A 525 -21.35 -0.01 23.88
N VAL A 526 -21.01 0.15 22.59
CA VAL A 526 -19.61 0.14 22.13
C VAL A 526 -18.79 1.19 22.87
N LYS A 527 -19.30 2.42 23.01
CA LYS A 527 -18.63 3.46 23.80
C LYS A 527 -18.45 3.05 25.26
N SER A 528 -19.46 2.44 25.88
CA SER A 528 -19.36 1.92 27.26
C SER A 528 -18.27 0.84 27.41
N VAL A 529 -18.15 -0.08 26.44
CA VAL A 529 -17.10 -1.12 26.45
C VAL A 529 -15.70 -0.50 26.30
N VAL A 530 -15.54 0.42 25.34
CA VAL A 530 -14.24 1.02 25.02
C VAL A 530 -13.75 1.96 26.11
N TYR A 531 -14.64 2.76 26.71
CA TYR A 531 -14.30 3.72 27.77
C TYR A 531 -14.48 3.17 29.19
N SER A 532 -14.76 1.87 29.34
CA SER A 532 -14.94 1.24 30.66
C SER A 532 -13.70 1.47 31.54
N GLY A 533 -13.94 2.02 32.73
CA GLY A 533 -12.92 2.32 33.75
C GLY A 533 -12.12 3.61 33.50
N ILE A 534 -12.41 4.36 32.42
CA ILE A 534 -11.63 5.53 32.03
C ILE A 534 -12.53 6.77 32.11
N PRO A 535 -12.19 7.79 32.93
CA PRO A 535 -12.83 9.10 32.86
C PRO A 535 -12.49 9.78 31.55
N VAL A 536 -13.51 10.24 30.81
CA VAL A 536 -13.37 10.90 29.51
C VAL A 536 -14.19 12.18 29.54
N SER A 537 -13.72 13.24 28.90
CA SER A 537 -14.53 14.46 28.81
C SER A 537 -15.82 14.21 28.01
N LEU A 538 -16.92 14.87 28.40
CA LEU A 538 -18.23 14.61 27.82
C LEU A 538 -18.31 15.00 26.35
N ASP A 539 -17.52 16.01 25.95
CA ASP A 539 -17.35 16.46 24.56
C ASP A 539 -16.71 15.37 23.69
N GLU A 540 -15.69 14.68 24.21
CA GLU A 540 -15.02 13.58 23.54
C GLU A 540 -15.90 12.33 23.50
N PHE A 541 -16.59 12.05 24.60
CA PHE A 541 -17.49 10.91 24.66
C PHE A 541 -18.62 11.03 23.61
N HIS A 542 -19.09 12.26 23.34
CA HIS A 542 -20.04 12.56 22.29
C HIS A 542 -19.44 13.33 21.10
N THR A 543 -18.17 13.08 20.74
CA THR A 543 -17.53 13.77 19.62
C THR A 543 -18.42 13.77 18.39
N GLY A 544 -18.54 14.93 17.75
CA GLY A 544 -19.32 15.13 16.53
C GLY A 544 -20.76 15.60 16.77
N ALA A 545 -21.28 15.51 18.00
CA ALA A 545 -22.54 16.14 18.36
C ALA A 545 -22.35 17.63 18.67
N ARG A 546 -23.37 18.47 18.39
CA ARG A 546 -23.41 19.84 18.89
C ARG A 546 -23.96 19.84 20.30
N PHE A 547 -23.26 20.46 21.24
CA PHE A 547 -23.68 20.53 22.64
C PHE A 547 -23.76 21.98 23.11
N GLY A 548 -24.65 22.23 24.08
CA GLY A 548 -24.55 23.40 24.96
C GLY A 548 -23.36 23.27 25.92
N PRO A 549 -23.23 24.15 26.92
CA PRO A 549 -22.09 24.13 27.84
C PRO A 549 -21.87 22.77 28.52
N ILE A 550 -20.71 22.16 28.26
CA ILE A 550 -20.25 20.89 28.84
C ILE A 550 -18.74 20.89 29.16
N ASP A 551 -18.09 22.05 29.12
CA ASP A 551 -16.67 22.19 29.45
C ASP A 551 -16.38 21.68 30.87
N ASP A 552 -15.23 21.02 31.04
CA ASP A 552 -14.77 20.43 32.31
C ASP A 552 -15.71 19.37 32.93
N ILE A 553 -16.68 18.85 32.17
CA ILE A 553 -17.49 17.71 32.57
C ILE A 553 -16.84 16.43 32.04
N GLN A 554 -16.49 15.51 32.93
CA GLN A 554 -16.07 14.16 32.55
C GLN A 554 -17.21 13.18 32.79
N ILE A 555 -17.33 12.18 31.92
CA ILE A 555 -18.17 11.01 32.10
C ILE A 555 -17.29 9.81 32.44
N LEU A 556 -17.72 9.03 33.43
CA LEU A 556 -17.07 7.80 33.85
C LEU A 556 -18.05 6.63 33.67
N GLU A 557 -17.60 5.64 32.91
CA GLU A 557 -18.25 4.34 32.80
C GLU A 557 -17.54 3.35 33.72
N PRO A 558 -18.08 3.02 34.90
CA PRO A 558 -17.37 2.17 35.85
C PRO A 558 -17.18 0.73 35.34
N THR A 559 -18.14 0.23 34.57
CA THR A 559 -18.12 -1.10 33.95
C THR A 559 -18.74 -1.07 32.57
N SER A 560 -18.39 -2.03 31.72
CA SER A 560 -19.10 -2.25 30.46
C SER A 560 -20.58 -2.60 30.72
N ARG A 561 -21.47 -2.09 29.86
CA ARG A 561 -22.91 -2.29 29.98
C ARG A 561 -23.46 -3.22 28.90
N ARG A 562 -24.60 -3.84 29.19
CA ARG A 562 -25.41 -4.60 28.23
C ARG A 562 -26.67 -3.85 27.87
N ILE A 563 -27.23 -4.14 26.69
CA ILE A 563 -28.51 -3.60 26.24
C ILE A 563 -29.63 -4.47 26.79
N GLU A 564 -30.68 -3.84 27.30
CA GLU A 564 -31.90 -4.53 27.74
C GLU A 564 -33.15 -3.79 27.24
N ASP A 565 -34.14 -4.54 26.76
CA ASP A 565 -35.42 -4.00 26.29
C ASP A 565 -36.32 -3.60 27.47
N SER A 566 -36.99 -2.46 27.35
CA SER A 566 -37.74 -1.85 28.44
C SER A 566 -39.03 -2.59 28.86
N ASP A 567 -39.45 -3.64 28.14
CA ASP A 567 -40.66 -4.41 28.48
C ASP A 567 -40.54 -5.08 29.85
N ASP A 568 -39.32 -5.46 30.28
CA ASP A 568 -39.06 -6.02 31.63
C ASP A 568 -39.11 -4.98 32.77
N TYR A 569 -39.20 -3.68 32.43
CA TYR A 569 -39.16 -2.57 33.38
C TYR A 569 -40.54 -1.94 33.67
N CYS A 570 -41.59 -2.50 33.08
CA CYS A 570 -42.96 -2.00 33.16
C CYS A 570 -43.67 -2.43 34.46
N ASN A 571 -43.29 -1.86 35.62
CA ASN A 571 -44.13 -1.89 36.83
C ASN A 571 -43.91 -0.70 37.80
N GLY A 572 -43.61 0.49 37.26
CA GLY A 572 -43.67 1.74 38.02
C GLY A 572 -42.44 2.02 38.88
N VAL A 573 -41.84 3.19 38.63
CA VAL A 573 -40.65 3.73 39.31
C VAL A 573 -39.42 2.83 39.15
N ILE A 574 -38.74 2.97 38.01
CA ILE A 574 -37.39 2.44 37.84
C ILE A 574 -36.51 3.09 38.91
N ARG A 575 -36.04 2.31 39.89
CA ARG A 575 -34.95 2.72 40.78
C ARG A 575 -33.67 2.69 39.96
N VAL A 576 -33.37 3.80 39.30
CA VAL A 576 -32.21 3.98 38.41
C VAL A 576 -30.86 3.84 39.15
N GLU A 577 -30.89 3.75 40.47
CA GLU A 577 -29.72 3.65 41.36
C GLU A 577 -28.94 2.33 41.17
N ASP A 578 -29.57 1.28 40.63
CA ASP A 578 -28.98 -0.06 40.44
C ASP A 578 -28.69 -0.42 38.95
N MET A 579 -28.88 0.50 37.99
CA MET A 579 -28.78 0.19 36.56
C MET A 579 -27.33 0.01 36.08
N THR A 580 -26.97 -1.24 35.80
CA THR A 580 -25.72 -1.66 35.13
C THR A 580 -25.89 -1.84 33.61
N THR A 581 -27.05 -1.46 33.07
CA THR A 581 -27.48 -1.74 31.69
C THR A 581 -27.81 -0.43 30.94
N ILE A 582 -27.98 -0.55 29.61
CA ILE A 582 -28.50 0.49 28.71
C ILE A 582 -29.92 0.07 28.35
N GLY A 583 -30.92 0.84 28.79
CA GLY A 583 -32.31 0.58 28.49
C GLY A 583 -32.70 1.08 27.10
N VAL A 584 -33.42 0.25 26.34
CA VAL A 584 -33.98 0.62 25.04
C VAL A 584 -35.49 0.50 25.07
N LYS A 585 -36.14 1.53 24.53
CA LYS A 585 -37.59 1.60 24.53
C LYS A 585 -38.22 0.64 23.52
N THR A 586 -39.12 -0.18 24.01
CA THR A 586 -40.13 -0.93 23.24
C THR A 586 -41.42 -0.11 23.12
N SER A 587 -42.20 -0.32 22.06
CA SER A 587 -43.32 0.57 21.68
C SER A 587 -44.33 0.82 22.83
N GLY A 588 -44.60 2.10 23.17
CA GLY A 588 -45.76 2.49 24.00
C GLY A 588 -45.50 3.34 25.26
N THR A 589 -44.25 3.61 25.67
CA THR A 589 -43.96 4.40 26.90
C THR A 589 -43.70 5.89 26.65
N PRO A 590 -43.76 6.79 27.66
CA PRO A 590 -43.72 8.25 27.45
C PRO A 590 -42.34 8.94 27.40
N ALA A 591 -41.22 8.26 27.67
CA ALA A 591 -39.90 8.90 27.79
C ALA A 591 -38.79 8.13 27.04
N GLY A 592 -37.74 8.85 26.62
CA GLY A 592 -36.41 8.41 26.11
C GLY A 592 -36.31 7.13 25.28
N ASP A 593 -35.76 7.18 24.05
CA ASP A 593 -35.58 5.96 23.23
C ASP A 593 -34.41 5.08 23.71
N THR A 594 -33.38 5.70 24.29
CA THR A 594 -32.25 5.01 24.93
C THR A 594 -31.86 5.76 26.20
N PHE A 595 -31.59 5.05 27.30
CA PHE A 595 -31.21 5.69 28.55
C PHE A 595 -30.23 4.85 29.38
N ALA A 596 -29.35 5.51 30.11
CA ALA A 596 -28.39 4.89 31.01
C ALA A 596 -28.09 5.79 32.22
N ARG A 597 -27.68 5.19 33.35
CA ARG A 597 -27.22 5.90 34.55
C ARG A 597 -25.73 6.17 34.43
N VAL A 598 -25.28 7.42 34.40
CA VAL A 598 -23.86 7.78 34.21
C VAL A 598 -23.30 8.49 35.44
N HIS A 599 -21.98 8.37 35.64
CA HIS A 599 -21.26 9.16 36.62
C HIS A 599 -20.59 10.33 35.91
N LEU A 600 -20.94 11.54 36.31
CA LEU A 600 -20.28 12.75 35.86
C LEU A 600 -19.35 13.27 36.94
N LYS A 601 -18.14 13.66 36.55
CA LYS A 601 -17.22 14.39 37.40
C LYS A 601 -17.15 15.84 36.94
N ILE A 602 -17.44 16.76 37.84
CA ILE A 602 -17.49 18.21 37.57
C ILE A 602 -16.69 18.92 38.65
N GLY A 603 -15.47 19.32 38.31
CA GLY A 603 -14.48 19.72 39.30
C GLY A 603 -14.17 18.58 40.27
N GLU A 604 -14.41 18.80 41.56
CA GLU A 604 -14.23 17.79 42.63
C GLU A 604 -15.51 16.99 42.94
N ASN A 605 -16.64 17.32 42.31
CA ASN A 605 -17.92 16.68 42.61
C ASN A 605 -18.19 15.51 41.66
N ASP A 606 -18.51 14.35 42.23
CA ASP A 606 -19.10 13.23 41.52
C ASP A 606 -20.63 13.31 41.59
N ILE A 607 -21.26 13.33 40.42
CA ILE A 607 -22.71 13.46 40.26
C ILE A 607 -23.19 12.24 39.49
N GLN A 608 -24.09 11.48 40.08
CA GLN A 608 -24.80 10.44 39.36
C GLN A 608 -26.06 11.03 38.72
N CYS A 609 -26.19 10.91 37.40
CA CYS A 609 -27.36 11.41 36.66
C CYS A 609 -27.78 10.44 35.56
N ASN A 610 -28.88 10.75 34.88
CA ASN A 610 -29.31 10.00 33.72
C ASN A 610 -28.70 10.60 32.45
N GLU A 611 -28.31 9.74 31.52
CA GLU A 611 -28.10 10.08 30.12
C GLU A 611 -29.30 9.55 29.35
N VAL A 612 -29.97 10.42 28.58
CA VAL A 612 -31.11 10.03 27.76
C VAL A 612 -30.87 10.49 26.32
N ILE A 613 -30.95 9.53 25.40
CA ILE A 613 -30.87 9.76 23.96
C ILE A 613 -32.26 9.57 23.37
N GLN A 614 -32.74 10.60 22.68
CA GLN A 614 -34.02 10.58 21.97
C GLN A 614 -33.76 10.58 20.46
N CYS A 615 -34.39 9.67 19.73
CA CYS A 615 -34.35 9.62 18.28
C CYS A 615 -35.64 10.21 17.69
N LYS A 616 -35.53 11.09 16.69
CA LYS A 616 -36.69 11.64 15.99
C LYS A 616 -36.51 11.68 14.48
N LEU A 617 -37.41 10.98 13.78
CA LEU A 617 -37.55 11.07 12.33
C LEU A 617 -38.40 12.29 12.01
N VAL A 618 -37.86 13.17 11.17
CA VAL A 618 -38.53 14.38 10.71
C VAL A 618 -38.50 14.37 9.18
N GLU A 619 -39.69 14.38 8.57
CA GLU A 619 -39.86 14.17 7.13
C GLU A 619 -39.65 15.45 6.29
N ALA A 620 -39.84 16.66 6.85
CA ALA A 620 -39.74 17.91 6.07
C ALA A 620 -39.52 19.23 6.84
N THR A 621 -39.32 19.21 8.17
CA THR A 621 -39.20 20.45 8.99
C THR A 621 -37.86 20.54 9.70
N ASN A 622 -37.34 21.76 9.84
CA ASN A 622 -36.21 22.05 10.72
C ASN A 622 -36.63 21.86 12.19
N ILE A 623 -35.74 21.39 13.04
CA ILE A 623 -36.03 21.34 14.49
C ILE A 623 -36.09 22.78 15.02
N SER A 624 -37.23 23.16 15.62
CA SER A 624 -37.38 24.45 16.30
C SER A 624 -36.88 24.40 17.74
N GLN A 625 -36.54 25.57 18.29
CA GLN A 625 -36.21 25.73 19.71
C GLN A 625 -37.33 25.18 20.63
N SER A 626 -38.59 25.48 20.30
CA SER A 626 -39.75 25.00 21.07
C SER A 626 -39.90 23.48 21.04
N MET A 627 -39.57 22.84 19.92
CA MET A 627 -39.62 21.38 19.80
C MET A 627 -38.50 20.73 20.63
N LEU A 628 -37.29 21.30 20.62
CA LEU A 628 -36.18 20.83 21.43
C LEU A 628 -36.51 20.96 22.93
N GLU A 629 -36.96 22.14 23.37
CA GLU A 629 -37.29 22.41 24.77
C GLU A 629 -38.40 21.51 25.29
N LYS A 630 -39.46 21.31 24.49
CA LYS A 630 -40.54 20.38 24.83
C LYS A 630 -40.02 18.94 24.94
N THR A 631 -39.28 18.47 23.93
CA THR A 631 -38.77 17.09 23.90
C THR A 631 -37.82 16.82 25.08
N ARG A 632 -36.94 17.77 25.39
CA ARG A 632 -36.04 17.69 26.55
C ARG A 632 -36.82 17.69 27.86
N GLY A 633 -37.78 18.60 28.02
CA GLY A 633 -38.57 18.74 29.25
C GLY A 633 -39.45 17.52 29.55
N GLU A 634 -39.85 16.77 28.53
CA GLU A 634 -40.56 15.49 28.66
C GLU A 634 -39.61 14.32 28.98
N ALA A 635 -38.34 14.40 28.57
CA ALA A 635 -37.39 13.29 28.67
C ALA A 635 -36.51 13.31 29.93
N VAL A 636 -36.06 14.48 30.40
CA VAL A 636 -35.02 14.58 31.45
C VAL A 636 -35.18 15.77 32.40
N GLY A 637 -34.54 15.68 33.57
CA GLY A 637 -34.33 16.79 34.48
C GLY A 637 -33.20 17.74 34.04
N LYS A 638 -33.03 18.87 34.75
CA LYS A 638 -32.01 19.89 34.42
C LYS A 638 -30.56 19.43 34.64
N SER A 639 -30.35 18.42 35.51
CA SER A 639 -29.04 17.89 35.88
C SER A 639 -28.58 16.73 34.99
N ASP A 640 -29.48 16.18 34.17
CA ASP A 640 -29.22 15.03 33.32
C ASP A 640 -28.54 15.43 32.01
N VAL A 641 -27.92 14.45 31.35
CA VAL A 641 -27.41 14.59 29.99
C VAL A 641 -28.50 14.20 29.02
N PHE A 642 -28.77 15.04 28.03
CA PHE A 642 -29.77 14.79 27.01
C PHE A 642 -29.18 14.94 25.62
N LEU A 643 -29.44 13.97 24.74
CA LEU A 643 -29.00 14.01 23.35
C LEU A 643 -30.19 13.76 22.43
N LEU A 644 -30.45 14.67 21.50
CA LEU A 644 -31.44 14.49 20.45
C LEU A 644 -30.75 14.06 19.15
N ILE A 645 -31.04 12.87 18.64
CA ILE A 645 -30.59 12.40 17.33
C ILE A 645 -31.76 12.51 16.35
N THR A 646 -31.56 13.18 15.22
CA THR A 646 -32.65 13.48 14.30
C THR A 646 -32.23 13.55 12.83
N THR A 647 -33.18 13.24 11.94
CA THR A 647 -33.01 13.40 10.48
C THR A 647 -33.34 14.81 9.99
N GLY A 648 -33.90 15.67 10.85
CA GLY A 648 -34.19 17.07 10.52
C GLY A 648 -32.93 17.92 10.44
N GLU A 649 -32.97 18.97 9.62
CA GLU A 649 -31.92 19.99 9.55
C GLU A 649 -32.04 20.98 10.71
N VAL A 650 -30.91 21.56 11.11
CA VAL A 650 -30.82 22.44 12.28
C VAL A 650 -29.84 23.56 12.01
N ASP A 651 -30.35 24.77 11.78
CA ASP A 651 -29.54 25.96 11.51
C ASP A 651 -28.91 26.49 12.81
N THR A 652 -29.66 27.28 13.58
CA THR A 652 -29.21 27.90 14.84
C THR A 652 -30.19 27.60 15.97
N LEU A 653 -29.77 26.77 16.93
CA LEU A 653 -30.48 26.51 18.19
C LEU A 653 -29.60 26.92 19.37
N THR A 654 -30.22 27.48 20.40
CA THR A 654 -29.52 27.72 21.67
C THR A 654 -29.64 26.46 22.51
N LEU A 655 -28.54 25.72 22.63
CA LEU A 655 -28.49 24.46 23.37
C LEU A 655 -28.24 24.72 24.86
N PRO A 656 -29.13 24.24 25.75
CA PRO A 656 -28.89 24.30 27.19
C PRO A 656 -27.67 23.49 27.63
N GLY A 657 -27.15 23.75 28.83
CA GLY A 657 -26.08 22.94 29.41
C GLY A 657 -26.45 21.45 29.47
N ARG A 658 -25.49 20.58 29.13
CA ARG A 658 -25.66 19.11 29.01
C ARG A 658 -26.75 18.66 28.02
N CYS A 659 -27.19 19.53 27.13
CA CYS A 659 -28.11 19.21 26.04
C CYS A 659 -27.34 19.20 24.72
N GLY A 660 -27.39 18.08 24.01
CA GLY A 660 -26.77 17.89 22.71
C GLY A 660 -27.78 17.59 21.61
N ILE A 661 -27.35 17.78 20.37
CA ILE A 661 -28.08 17.43 19.16
C ILE A 661 -27.15 16.84 18.10
N VAL A 662 -27.63 15.83 17.41
CA VAL A 662 -27.03 15.22 16.21
C VAL A 662 -28.10 15.31 15.13
N SER A 663 -28.00 16.32 14.27
CA SER A 663 -28.82 16.43 13.07
C SER A 663 -28.16 15.73 11.89
N LYS A 664 -28.85 15.68 10.75
CA LYS A 664 -28.37 14.98 9.55
C LYS A 664 -26.94 15.37 9.14
N ALA A 665 -26.56 16.63 9.29
CA ALA A 665 -25.22 17.14 8.99
C ALA A 665 -24.12 16.57 9.90
N GLU A 666 -24.43 16.19 11.14
CA GLU A 666 -23.47 15.68 12.12
C GLU A 666 -23.31 14.15 12.07
N PHE A 667 -24.08 13.42 11.25
CA PHE A 667 -24.09 11.95 11.29
C PHE A 667 -22.72 11.33 11.06
N ASP A 668 -21.98 11.79 10.05
CA ASP A 668 -20.62 11.29 9.77
C ASP A 668 -19.67 11.57 10.93
N ASN A 669 -19.78 12.76 11.51
CA ASN A 669 -18.91 13.16 12.60
C ASN A 669 -19.25 12.43 13.91
N TYR A 670 -20.53 12.19 14.19
CA TYR A 670 -20.96 11.56 15.44
C TYR A 670 -20.84 10.04 15.42
N PHE A 671 -21.26 9.40 14.32
CA PHE A 671 -21.22 7.94 14.21
C PHE A 671 -19.89 7.42 13.66
N GLY A 672 -19.09 8.25 12.98
CA GLY A 672 -17.78 7.87 12.45
C GLY A 672 -17.86 6.60 11.60
N PRO A 673 -17.10 5.53 11.90
CA PRO A 673 -17.17 4.26 11.17
C PRO A 673 -18.55 3.59 11.15
N PHE A 674 -19.49 4.00 12.02
CA PHE A 674 -20.87 3.50 12.03
C PHE A 674 -21.82 4.30 11.13
N ALA A 675 -21.36 5.37 10.48
CA ALA A 675 -22.23 6.32 9.77
C ALA A 675 -23.00 5.69 8.59
N SER A 676 -22.38 4.78 7.83
CA SER A 676 -23.04 4.06 6.74
C SER A 676 -24.22 3.22 7.26
N ARG A 677 -24.00 2.47 8.35
CA ARG A 677 -25.05 1.72 9.05
C ARG A 677 -26.12 2.63 9.63
N ALA A 678 -25.75 3.75 10.24
CA ALA A 678 -26.72 4.73 10.74
C ALA A 678 -27.66 5.18 9.61
N ARG A 679 -27.10 5.55 8.45
CA ARG A 679 -27.88 5.98 7.27
C ARG A 679 -28.76 4.87 6.69
N ARG A 680 -28.26 3.63 6.57
CA ARG A 680 -29.06 2.52 6.03
C ARG A 680 -30.27 2.17 6.90
N ASN A 681 -30.19 2.34 8.21
CA ASN A 681 -31.37 2.22 9.10
C ASN A 681 -32.43 3.29 8.82
N LEU A 682 -32.03 4.45 8.26
CA LEU A 682 -32.94 5.54 7.91
C LEU A 682 -33.53 5.45 6.50
N ALA A 683 -32.85 4.78 5.56
CA ALA A 683 -33.02 5.04 4.12
C ALA A 683 -34.02 4.13 3.36
N GLU A 684 -34.55 3.03 3.91
CA GLU A 684 -35.40 2.13 3.10
C GLU A 684 -36.58 1.53 3.91
N ILE A 685 -37.81 1.93 3.57
CA ILE A 685 -39.02 1.12 3.83
C ILE A 685 -39.14 0.13 2.65
N PRO A 686 -39.41 -1.17 2.86
CA PRO A 686 -39.55 -2.10 1.76
C PRO A 686 -40.79 -1.72 0.99
N ASN A 687 -40.67 -1.64 -0.33
CA ASN A 687 -41.85 -1.77 -1.16
C ASN A 687 -42.31 -3.22 -1.06
N ILE A 688 -43.41 -3.45 -0.35
CA ILE A 688 -44.02 -4.77 -0.12
C ILE A 688 -44.31 -5.48 -1.47
N ASN A 689 -44.38 -4.72 -2.57
CA ASN A 689 -44.58 -5.25 -3.92
C ASN A 689 -43.30 -5.76 -4.62
N THR A 690 -42.11 -5.56 -4.05
CA THR A 690 -40.83 -6.01 -4.66
C THR A 690 -40.03 -6.98 -3.80
N SER A 691 -40.44 -7.25 -2.56
CA SER A 691 -39.85 -8.31 -1.72
C SER A 691 -40.61 -9.63 -1.93
N ARG A 692 -40.19 -10.40 -2.94
CA ARG A 692 -40.48 -11.84 -3.08
C ARG A 692 -39.17 -12.59 -3.24
#